data_AF-A0A8B7YYW7-F1
#
_entry.id   AF-A0A8B7YYW7-F1
#
_cell.length_a   1.000
_cell.length_b   1.000
_cell.length_c   1.000
_cell.angle_alpha   90.00
_cell.angle_beta   90.00
_cell.angle_gamma   90.00
#
_symmetry.space_group_name_H-M   'P 1'
#
loop_
_entity.id
_entity.type
_entity.pdbx_description
1 polymer ?
#
loop_
_entity_poly.entity_id
_entity_poly.type
_entity_poly.pdbx_seq_one_letter_code
_entity_poly.pdbx_strand_id
1 'polypeptide(L)'
;MPVSKNANFSKNEKKERLEEEKRQNAVKRFLETSKVDLNAADLAGRTAVHHLVKTRSYGTHENTVMLDLLFRLGAKVTVRDKRGKTPLDYAMEVRSIKMAATLQRLMKVKDAKWKLPKPEPASWMDSSHFRKPKPNFKADARAMIKQLETAVTAKKTKGRKQEAESGAKVDPLSKFKEGGVVLMDEELGVPFNATLTRVDVRHGTYGMNNFYKMQIIHQTGKDMILLFTRWGRIGEEGQYQRTPFSSRQEAVKEFQKIFRAKTANHWADVKNFQKVAKKYHLVPDDPWRVQRKEALKEFKFNLESKVPSKLPKELQKAIQELIKPEILARALSDSGIDTSIMNMGNHLPRESLLKAKEVLVKIREILEEAEQDKKASDRDMKKYQADMERVCDLSSEYYQLIPCVNFTYDKIPPLTDLSTLDENAKKLEILLDLATTNLILLGAQYRVKEINPLDYIYSCLGCQIEIMNEDEEEAQLILQYIDNTTDNGKYGVQAIFRLAREGKDEKLRSTELGNHRLLWHGSKCSNVISILKRGLLITPPEAAVTGYRYGRGLYTSDAFAKSVSYSVDSFGRGNSNFVFLCEIALGKVAVDYDSDLVVKDGYDSLQAKSGNKILLPSRDLFLTSGATIPLARLEDASDYRRYRDYTEYVVYKESQARLCYLVQCRQEANSDDDVDDNSEDDDEMEDCDDY
;
A
#
# COMPACT_ATOMS: atom_id res chain seq x y z
N MET A 1 -24.77 -9.94 -77.75
CA MET A 1 -25.31 -9.31 -76.52
C MET A 1 -24.27 -9.41 -75.42
N PRO A 2 -23.70 -8.30 -74.90
CA PRO A 2 -22.92 -8.35 -73.68
C PRO A 2 -23.84 -8.03 -72.50
N VAL A 3 -23.94 -8.95 -71.55
CA VAL A 3 -24.63 -8.73 -70.27
C VAL A 3 -23.61 -8.15 -69.29
N SER A 4 -23.71 -6.85 -69.02
CA SER A 4 -23.01 -6.23 -67.90
C SER A 4 -23.65 -6.69 -66.59
N LYS A 5 -22.90 -7.45 -65.77
CA LYS A 5 -23.28 -7.67 -64.37
C LYS A 5 -22.83 -6.47 -63.54
N ASN A 6 -23.73 -5.52 -63.33
CA ASN A 6 -23.57 -4.47 -62.31
C ASN A 6 -23.73 -5.11 -60.93
N ALA A 7 -22.60 -5.41 -60.28
CA ALA A 7 -22.59 -5.78 -58.87
C ALA A 7 -22.83 -4.52 -58.01
N ASN A 8 -23.95 -4.48 -57.30
CA ASN A 8 -24.26 -3.42 -56.34
C ASN A 8 -23.45 -3.62 -55.05
N PHE A 9 -22.26 -3.02 -55.00
CA PHE A 9 -21.41 -3.00 -53.81
C PHE A 9 -22.00 -2.10 -52.70
N SER A 10 -21.85 -2.53 -51.45
CA SER A 10 -22.26 -1.77 -50.27
C SER A 10 -21.47 -0.45 -50.15
N LYS A 11 -22.00 0.50 -49.37
CA LYS A 11 -21.35 1.82 -49.16
C LYS A 11 -19.94 1.68 -48.56
N ASN A 12 -19.71 0.64 -47.75
CA ASN A 12 -18.39 0.34 -47.17
C ASN A 12 -17.43 -0.27 -48.20
N GLU A 13 -17.89 -1.20 -49.03
CA GLU A 13 -17.06 -1.82 -50.08
C GLU A 13 -16.60 -0.81 -51.15
N LYS A 14 -17.48 0.13 -51.51
CA LYS A 14 -17.13 1.23 -52.42
C LYS A 14 -16.07 2.16 -51.82
N LYS A 15 -16.18 2.45 -50.51
CA LYS A 15 -15.19 3.27 -49.78
C LYS A 15 -13.84 2.56 -49.69
N GLU A 16 -13.83 1.27 -49.40
CA GLU A 16 -12.59 0.47 -49.34
C GLU A 16 -11.89 0.36 -50.68
N ARG A 17 -12.64 0.14 -51.78
CA ARG A 17 -12.07 0.13 -53.14
C ARG A 17 -11.46 1.46 -53.52
N LEU A 18 -12.15 2.58 -53.23
CA LEU A 18 -11.64 3.92 -53.51
C LEU A 18 -10.36 4.21 -52.71
N GLU A 19 -10.31 3.82 -51.44
CA GLU A 19 -9.10 3.94 -50.62
C GLU A 19 -7.97 3.04 -51.12
N GLU A 20 -8.27 1.84 -51.62
CA GLU A 20 -7.27 0.95 -52.22
C GLU A 20 -6.71 1.52 -53.53
N GLU A 21 -7.55 2.11 -54.37
CA GLU A 21 -7.14 2.76 -55.61
C GLU A 21 -6.27 3.99 -55.34
N LYS A 22 -6.64 4.82 -54.35
CA LYS A 22 -5.78 5.91 -53.86
C LYS A 22 -4.42 5.41 -53.37
N ARG A 23 -4.40 4.32 -52.60
CA ARG A 23 -3.15 3.71 -52.11
C ARG A 23 -2.27 3.20 -53.27
N GLN A 24 -2.85 2.55 -54.27
CA GLN A 24 -2.14 2.08 -55.45
C GLN A 24 -1.56 3.23 -56.28
N ASN A 25 -2.34 4.30 -56.47
CA ASN A 25 -1.88 5.50 -57.17
C ASN A 25 -0.74 6.21 -56.43
N ALA A 26 -0.79 6.26 -55.09
CA ALA A 26 0.29 6.81 -54.28
C ALA A 26 1.58 5.99 -54.39
N VAL A 27 1.49 4.66 -54.37
CA VAL A 27 2.61 3.73 -54.59
C VAL A 27 3.25 3.95 -55.96
N LYS A 28 2.42 4.00 -57.01
CA LYS A 28 2.88 4.24 -58.39
C LYS A 28 3.60 5.57 -58.52
N ARG A 29 3.01 6.64 -57.98
CA ARG A 29 3.61 7.99 -57.99
C ARG A 29 4.95 8.02 -57.25
N PHE A 30 5.08 7.34 -56.11
CA PHE A 30 6.35 7.28 -55.38
C PHE A 30 7.44 6.59 -56.23
N LEU A 31 7.11 5.46 -56.85
CA LEU A 31 8.05 4.73 -57.71
C LEU A 31 8.47 5.53 -58.95
N GLU A 32 7.58 6.37 -59.49
CA GLU A 32 7.88 7.23 -60.65
C GLU A 32 8.71 8.47 -60.30
N THR A 33 8.63 8.96 -59.06
CA THR A 33 9.24 10.24 -58.65
C THR A 33 10.45 10.10 -57.72
N SER A 34 10.65 8.93 -57.12
CA SER A 34 11.72 8.68 -56.16
C SER A 34 12.79 7.72 -56.70
N LYS A 35 14.06 8.11 -56.55
CA LYS A 35 15.22 7.25 -56.86
C LYS A 35 15.76 6.50 -55.64
N VAL A 36 15.06 6.54 -54.51
CA VAL A 36 15.53 5.96 -53.24
C VAL A 36 15.53 4.43 -53.33
N ASP A 37 16.67 3.81 -53.09
CA ASP A 37 16.77 2.35 -52.96
C ASP A 37 16.34 1.90 -51.55
N LEU A 38 15.12 1.37 -51.44
CA LEU A 38 14.56 0.84 -50.19
C LEU A 38 15.27 -0.43 -49.68
N ASN A 39 16.10 -1.05 -50.52
CA ASN A 39 16.86 -2.25 -50.20
C ASN A 39 18.34 -1.97 -49.92
N ALA A 40 18.74 -0.70 -49.94
CA ALA A 40 20.07 -0.31 -49.48
C ALA A 40 20.29 -0.81 -48.05
N ALA A 41 21.48 -1.35 -47.82
CA ALA A 41 21.88 -1.91 -46.54
C ALA A 41 22.95 -1.04 -45.89
N ASP A 42 22.87 -0.91 -44.57
CA ASP A 42 23.92 -0.28 -43.77
C ASP A 42 25.20 -1.15 -43.69
N LEU A 43 26.21 -0.67 -42.96
CA LEU A 43 27.47 -1.40 -42.74
C LEU A 43 27.27 -2.78 -42.08
N ALA A 44 26.14 -3.02 -41.41
CA ALA A 44 25.79 -4.29 -40.80
C ALA A 44 24.93 -5.19 -41.71
N GLY A 45 24.57 -4.73 -42.92
CA GLY A 45 23.69 -5.47 -43.83
C GLY A 45 22.20 -5.24 -43.57
N ARG A 46 21.82 -4.27 -42.72
CA ARG A 46 20.43 -4.01 -42.34
C ARG A 46 19.78 -3.02 -43.30
N THR A 47 18.60 -3.38 -43.80
CA THR A 47 17.76 -2.58 -44.70
C THR A 47 16.75 -1.70 -43.94
N ALA A 48 16.01 -0.85 -44.64
CA ALA A 48 14.93 -0.05 -44.05
C ALA A 48 13.92 -0.89 -43.26
N VAL A 49 13.59 -2.10 -43.73
CA VAL A 49 12.67 -3.03 -43.05
C VAL A 49 13.26 -3.53 -41.72
N HIS A 50 14.57 -3.75 -41.64
CA HIS A 50 15.23 -4.14 -40.38
C HIS A 50 15.10 -3.05 -39.33
N HIS A 51 15.38 -1.79 -39.72
CA HIS A 51 15.28 -0.63 -38.83
C HIS A 51 13.83 -0.31 -38.46
N LEU A 52 12.86 -0.58 -39.34
CA LEU A 52 11.44 -0.46 -39.00
C LEU A 52 11.02 -1.47 -37.93
N VAL A 53 11.53 -2.70 -38.00
CA VAL A 53 11.15 -3.76 -37.07
C VAL A 53 11.87 -3.65 -35.73
N LYS A 54 13.11 -3.16 -35.72
CA LYS A 54 13.89 -2.87 -34.52
C LYS A 54 14.22 -1.39 -34.47
N THR A 55 13.26 -0.59 -34.01
CA THR A 55 13.42 0.87 -34.01
C THR A 55 14.40 1.36 -32.95
N ARG A 56 14.59 0.61 -31.86
CA ARG A 56 15.45 0.96 -30.72
C ARG A 56 16.17 -0.25 -30.15
N SER A 57 17.14 -0.01 -29.27
CA SER A 57 17.84 -1.07 -28.52
C SER A 57 16.95 -1.68 -27.46
N TYR A 58 16.24 -0.85 -26.69
CA TYR A 58 15.45 -1.27 -25.53
C TYR A 58 14.00 -1.69 -25.88
N GLY A 59 13.51 -1.37 -27.07
CA GLY A 59 12.17 -1.75 -27.51
C GLY A 59 11.91 -1.49 -29.00
N THR A 60 10.68 -1.69 -29.45
CA THR A 60 10.27 -1.40 -30.82
C THR A 60 8.87 -0.82 -30.94
N HIS A 61 8.61 -0.04 -31.98
CA HIS A 61 7.27 0.40 -32.32
C HIS A 61 6.62 -0.52 -33.35
N GLU A 62 5.34 -0.87 -33.13
CA GLU A 62 4.58 -1.70 -34.06
C GLU A 62 3.90 -0.85 -35.14
N ASN A 63 4.60 -0.58 -36.24
CA ASN A 63 4.05 0.15 -37.38
C ASN A 63 3.83 -0.76 -38.61
N THR A 64 2.77 -1.57 -38.55
CA THR A 64 2.39 -2.48 -39.63
C THR A 64 1.97 -1.74 -40.90
N VAL A 65 1.42 -0.52 -40.77
CA VAL A 65 1.04 0.32 -41.91
C VAL A 65 2.26 0.73 -42.72
N MET A 66 3.32 1.19 -42.07
CA MET A 66 4.59 1.53 -42.72
C MET A 66 5.25 0.29 -43.33
N LEU A 67 5.17 -0.86 -42.64
CA LEU A 67 5.71 -2.12 -43.16
C LEU A 67 5.00 -2.54 -44.46
N ASP A 68 3.67 -2.52 -44.48
CA ASP A 68 2.87 -2.83 -45.67
C ASP A 68 3.14 -1.84 -46.81
N LEU A 69 3.31 -0.55 -46.49
CA LEU A 69 3.68 0.47 -47.47
C LEU A 69 5.05 0.17 -48.08
N LEU A 70 6.09 -0.05 -47.28
CA LEU A 70 7.44 -0.36 -47.77
C LEU A 70 7.46 -1.62 -48.62
N PHE A 71 6.73 -2.67 -48.21
CA PHE A 71 6.62 -3.89 -48.99
C PHE A 71 5.97 -3.64 -50.37
N ARG A 72 4.87 -2.87 -50.42
CA ARG A 72 4.21 -2.48 -51.68
C ARG A 72 5.10 -1.63 -52.58
N LEU A 73 5.99 -0.83 -51.99
CA LEU A 73 7.01 -0.05 -52.70
C LEU A 73 8.23 -0.88 -53.15
N GLY A 74 8.26 -2.20 -52.89
CA GLY A 74 9.32 -3.09 -53.35
C GLY A 74 10.44 -3.35 -52.35
N ALA A 75 10.26 -3.00 -51.07
CA ALA A 75 11.21 -3.36 -50.02
C ALA A 75 11.18 -4.88 -49.75
N LYS A 76 12.34 -5.52 -49.76
CA LYS A 76 12.51 -6.95 -49.51
C LYS A 76 12.45 -7.23 -48.01
N VAL A 77 11.50 -8.06 -47.59
CA VAL A 77 11.27 -8.45 -46.19
C VAL A 77 12.06 -9.70 -45.75
N THR A 78 12.80 -10.33 -46.67
CA THR A 78 13.53 -11.60 -46.44
C THR A 78 15.06 -11.45 -46.45
N VAL A 79 15.56 -10.21 -46.56
CA VAL A 79 17.00 -9.92 -46.58
C VAL A 79 17.61 -10.35 -45.26
N ARG A 80 18.81 -10.93 -45.30
CA ARG A 80 19.60 -11.26 -44.11
C ARG A 80 20.70 -10.23 -43.93
N ASP A 81 20.89 -9.78 -42.70
CA ASP A 81 22.02 -8.95 -42.30
C ASP A 81 23.32 -9.78 -42.23
N LYS A 82 24.44 -9.14 -41.87
CA LYS A 82 25.74 -9.83 -41.72
C LYS A 82 25.76 -10.86 -40.58
N ARG A 83 24.78 -10.82 -39.66
CA ARG A 83 24.59 -11.82 -38.59
C ARG A 83 23.66 -12.96 -39.02
N GLY A 84 23.19 -12.94 -40.27
CA GLY A 84 22.26 -13.92 -40.82
C GLY A 84 20.80 -13.71 -40.39
N LYS A 85 20.47 -12.61 -39.70
CA LYS A 85 19.13 -12.30 -39.19
C LYS A 85 18.29 -11.57 -40.24
N THR A 86 17.05 -12.00 -40.39
CA THR A 86 16.01 -11.34 -41.20
C THR A 86 15.21 -10.35 -40.36
N PRO A 87 14.40 -9.46 -40.98
CA PRO A 87 13.46 -8.64 -40.24
C PRO A 87 12.50 -9.48 -39.39
N LEU A 88 12.09 -10.68 -39.84
CA LEU A 88 11.26 -11.57 -39.03
C LEU A 88 12.02 -12.05 -37.79
N ASP A 89 13.30 -12.39 -37.90
CA ASP A 89 14.13 -12.80 -36.75
C ASP A 89 14.24 -11.66 -35.72
N TYR A 90 14.34 -10.41 -36.19
CA TYR A 90 14.29 -9.24 -35.31
C TYR A 90 12.93 -9.05 -34.65
N ALA A 91 11.82 -9.20 -35.38
CA ALA A 91 10.48 -9.12 -34.80
C ALA A 91 10.26 -10.17 -33.71
N MET A 92 10.83 -11.36 -33.90
CA MET A 92 10.82 -12.44 -32.93
C MET A 92 11.71 -12.13 -31.71
N GLU A 93 12.92 -11.58 -31.92
CA GLU A 93 13.84 -11.16 -30.86
C GLU A 93 13.22 -10.08 -29.96
N VAL A 94 12.58 -9.08 -30.55
CA VAL A 94 11.92 -7.97 -29.82
C VAL A 94 10.48 -8.30 -29.41
N ARG A 95 10.03 -9.52 -29.72
CA ARG A 95 8.71 -10.08 -29.36
C ARG A 95 7.50 -9.28 -29.84
N SER A 96 7.64 -8.58 -30.95
CA SER A 96 6.52 -7.90 -31.58
C SER A 96 5.62 -8.91 -32.29
N ILE A 97 4.47 -9.21 -31.69
CA ILE A 97 3.48 -10.14 -32.22
C ILE A 97 2.92 -9.62 -33.56
N LYS A 98 2.57 -8.33 -33.64
CA LYS A 98 1.92 -7.79 -34.84
C LYS A 98 2.89 -7.67 -36.02
N MET A 99 4.13 -7.26 -35.76
CA MET A 99 5.14 -7.18 -36.82
C MET A 99 5.53 -8.58 -37.29
N ALA A 100 5.71 -9.55 -36.38
CA ALA A 100 5.99 -10.94 -36.74
C ALA A 100 4.87 -11.54 -37.60
N ALA A 101 3.59 -11.38 -37.18
CA ALA A 101 2.45 -11.85 -37.95
C ALA A 101 2.34 -11.18 -39.33
N THR A 102 2.58 -9.86 -39.40
CA THR A 102 2.57 -9.11 -40.65
C THR A 102 3.69 -9.59 -41.59
N LEU A 103 4.91 -9.75 -41.09
CA LEU A 103 6.04 -10.27 -41.87
C LEU A 103 5.78 -11.70 -42.35
N GLN A 104 5.28 -12.59 -41.48
CA GLN A 104 4.92 -13.96 -41.85
C GLN A 104 3.85 -14.00 -42.96
N ARG A 105 2.83 -13.14 -42.87
CA ARG A 105 1.80 -12.96 -43.90
C ARG A 105 2.40 -12.48 -45.22
N LEU A 106 3.23 -11.43 -45.18
CA LEU A 106 3.89 -10.87 -46.37
C LEU A 106 4.84 -11.88 -47.03
N MET A 107 5.48 -12.72 -46.22
CA MET A 107 6.35 -13.82 -46.67
C MET A 107 5.59 -15.08 -47.11
N LYS A 108 4.26 -15.13 -46.96
CA LYS A 108 3.41 -16.30 -47.24
C LYS A 108 3.84 -17.57 -46.47
N VAL A 109 4.26 -17.41 -45.21
CA VAL A 109 4.59 -18.53 -44.32
C VAL A 109 3.31 -19.26 -43.92
N LYS A 110 3.27 -20.60 -44.08
CA LYS A 110 2.13 -21.44 -43.68
C LYS A 110 1.86 -21.34 -42.16
N ASP A 111 0.58 -21.33 -41.76
CA ASP A 111 0.14 -21.18 -40.36
C ASP A 111 0.76 -22.20 -39.39
N ALA A 112 0.93 -23.46 -39.80
CA ALA A 112 1.58 -24.48 -38.96
C ALA A 112 3.08 -24.22 -38.68
N LYS A 113 3.70 -23.27 -39.39
CA LYS A 113 5.07 -22.78 -39.14
C LYS A 113 5.09 -21.44 -38.40
N TRP A 114 3.93 -20.85 -38.09
CA TRP A 114 3.87 -19.65 -37.27
C TRP A 114 4.32 -19.97 -35.85
N LYS A 115 5.51 -19.48 -35.49
CA LYS A 115 5.94 -19.40 -34.10
C LYS A 115 5.69 -17.97 -33.67
N LEU A 116 4.84 -17.77 -32.67
CA LEU A 116 4.75 -16.48 -31.97
C LEU A 116 5.92 -16.35 -31.01
N PRO A 117 6.48 -15.14 -30.85
CA PRO A 117 7.54 -14.93 -29.89
C PRO A 117 7.02 -15.19 -28.47
N LYS A 118 7.78 -15.98 -27.70
CA LYS A 118 7.50 -16.20 -26.27
C LYS A 118 8.21 -15.13 -25.44
N PRO A 119 7.57 -14.58 -24.39
CA PRO A 119 8.27 -13.78 -23.39
C PRO A 119 9.39 -14.61 -22.72
N GLU A 120 10.57 -14.03 -22.61
CA GLU A 120 11.70 -14.40 -21.73
C GLU A 120 11.94 -13.24 -20.73
N PRO A 121 12.61 -13.50 -19.61
CA PRO A 121 12.75 -12.54 -18.54
C PRO A 121 13.43 -11.24 -19.00
N ALA A 122 12.81 -10.09 -18.73
CA ALA A 122 13.56 -8.85 -18.52
C ALA A 122 13.95 -8.74 -17.03
N SER A 123 14.54 -9.80 -16.49
CA SER A 123 15.19 -9.66 -15.20
C SER A 123 16.57 -9.10 -15.48
N TRP A 124 16.78 -7.87 -15.04
CA TRP A 124 18.11 -7.26 -15.04
C TRP A 124 19.03 -7.94 -14.00
N MET A 125 18.53 -8.90 -13.22
CA MET A 125 19.26 -9.63 -12.18
C MET A 125 18.87 -11.11 -12.10
N ASP A 126 19.84 -12.00 -11.88
CA ASP A 126 19.57 -13.43 -11.59
C ASP A 126 19.17 -13.64 -10.12
N SER A 127 18.26 -14.59 -9.88
CA SER A 127 17.80 -15.08 -8.57
C SER A 127 18.92 -15.44 -7.57
N SER A 128 20.13 -15.76 -8.06
CA SER A 128 21.32 -16.00 -7.25
C SER A 128 21.83 -14.77 -6.46
N HIS A 129 21.40 -13.56 -6.82
CA HIS A 129 21.90 -12.30 -6.24
C HIS A 129 21.12 -11.83 -4.99
N PHE A 130 20.05 -12.52 -4.60
CA PHE A 130 19.34 -12.23 -3.35
C PHE A 130 20.16 -12.72 -2.15
N ARG A 131 20.83 -11.79 -1.45
CA ARG A 131 21.69 -12.08 -0.28
C ARG A 131 20.95 -12.93 0.77
N LYS A 132 21.58 -14.01 1.22
CA LYS A 132 21.15 -14.86 2.34
C LYS A 132 22.29 -14.98 3.35
N PRO A 133 22.02 -15.00 4.67
CA PRO A 133 20.69 -14.98 5.30
C PRO A 133 20.11 -13.56 5.46
N LYS A 134 18.78 -13.44 5.34
CA LYS A 134 18.04 -12.19 5.61
C LYS A 134 17.99 -11.92 7.12
N PRO A 135 18.09 -10.67 7.60
CA PRO A 135 17.98 -10.38 9.02
C PRO A 135 16.64 -10.81 9.62
N ASN A 136 16.67 -11.34 10.85
CA ASN A 136 15.46 -11.66 11.60
C ASN A 136 15.03 -10.45 12.44
N PHE A 137 14.51 -9.43 11.75
CA PHE A 137 14.08 -8.17 12.36
C PHE A 137 13.06 -8.34 13.49
N LYS A 138 12.24 -9.39 13.48
CA LYS A 138 11.33 -9.70 14.59
C LYS A 138 12.08 -10.13 15.85
N ALA A 139 13.12 -10.94 15.70
CA ALA A 139 13.96 -11.35 16.83
C ALA A 139 14.81 -10.17 17.33
N ASP A 140 15.44 -9.41 16.42
CA ASP A 140 16.26 -8.26 16.77
C ASP A 140 15.43 -7.15 17.45
N ALA A 141 14.21 -6.86 16.97
CA ALA A 141 13.32 -5.90 17.63
C ALA A 141 12.91 -6.33 19.04
N ARG A 142 12.63 -7.62 19.25
CA ARG A 142 12.35 -8.15 20.60
C ARG A 142 13.55 -8.01 21.53
N ALA A 143 14.76 -8.23 21.00
CA ALA A 143 15.99 -8.03 21.75
C ALA A 143 16.23 -6.55 22.10
N MET A 144 15.96 -5.63 21.16
CA MET A 144 16.01 -4.19 21.40
C MET A 144 15.08 -3.76 22.53
N ILE A 145 13.80 -4.19 22.45
CA ILE A 145 12.80 -3.86 23.46
C ILE A 145 13.25 -4.36 24.83
N LYS A 146 13.78 -5.58 24.92
CA LYS A 146 14.31 -6.14 26.17
C LYS A 146 15.49 -5.32 26.72
N GLN A 147 16.38 -4.82 25.86
CA GLN A 147 17.48 -3.93 26.26
C GLN A 147 16.97 -2.60 26.80
N LEU A 148 15.99 -1.99 26.13
CA LEU A 148 15.36 -0.74 26.56
C LEU A 148 14.66 -0.90 27.92
N GLU A 149 13.91 -1.98 28.10
CA GLU A 149 13.27 -2.33 29.38
C GLU A 149 14.32 -2.46 30.50
N THR A 150 15.38 -3.24 30.27
CA THR A 150 16.45 -3.47 31.25
C THR A 150 17.17 -2.15 31.62
N ALA A 151 17.38 -1.26 30.65
CA ALA A 151 18.02 0.04 30.90
C ALA A 151 17.16 0.95 31.81
N VAL A 152 15.83 0.93 31.64
CA VAL A 152 14.92 1.66 32.54
C VAL A 152 14.97 1.07 33.95
N THR A 153 14.96 -0.26 34.08
CA THR A 153 15.09 -0.93 35.40
C THR A 153 16.41 -0.56 36.09
N ALA A 154 17.52 -0.53 35.34
CA ALA A 154 18.85 -0.18 35.85
C ALA A 154 18.96 1.29 36.27
N LYS A 155 18.34 2.22 35.53
CA LYS A 155 18.28 3.65 35.91
C LYS A 155 17.54 3.83 37.24
N LYS A 156 16.43 3.10 37.45
CA LYS A 156 15.65 3.17 38.70
C LYS A 156 16.43 2.64 39.92
N THR A 157 17.25 1.62 39.74
CA THR A 157 18.07 1.04 40.83
C THR A 157 19.27 1.91 41.23
N LYS A 158 19.77 2.79 40.34
CA LYS A 158 20.89 3.72 40.66
C LYS A 158 20.44 5.05 41.30
N GLY A 159 19.15 5.39 41.25
CA GLY A 159 18.64 6.72 41.65
C GLY A 159 18.02 6.83 43.05
N ARG A 160 17.79 5.73 43.78
CA ARG A 160 17.14 5.75 45.11
C ARG A 160 17.72 4.68 46.05
N LYS A 161 17.93 5.04 47.32
CA LYS A 161 18.00 4.08 48.45
C LYS A 161 16.83 3.09 48.30
N GLN A 162 17.07 1.81 48.56
CA GLN A 162 16.09 0.72 48.48
C GLN A 162 14.73 1.11 49.09
N GLU A 163 13.82 1.58 48.24
CA GLU A 163 12.40 1.29 48.35
C GLU A 163 12.08 0.51 47.09
N ALA A 164 11.78 -0.77 47.26
CA ALA A 164 11.39 -1.64 46.17
C ALA A 164 10.05 -1.14 45.58
N GLU A 165 10.10 -0.28 44.57
CA GLU A 165 8.95 -0.04 43.68
C GLU A 165 8.73 -1.28 42.77
N SER A 166 8.44 -2.43 43.37
CA SER A 166 8.01 -3.64 42.66
C SER A 166 6.49 -3.74 42.51
N GLY A 167 5.76 -2.63 42.73
CA GLY A 167 4.30 -2.58 42.74
C GLY A 167 3.72 -1.77 41.58
N ALA A 168 2.46 -2.09 41.24
CA ALA A 168 1.66 -1.24 40.35
C ALA A 168 1.61 0.21 40.87
N LYS A 169 1.67 1.21 39.99
CA LYS A 169 1.57 2.61 40.38
C LYS A 169 0.19 2.90 40.97
N VAL A 170 0.15 3.54 42.13
CA VAL A 170 -1.10 4.02 42.75
C VAL A 170 -1.78 5.01 41.81
N ASP A 171 -3.08 4.82 41.57
CA ASP A 171 -3.86 5.74 40.74
C ASP A 171 -3.85 7.15 41.36
N PRO A 172 -3.48 8.21 40.60
CA PRO A 172 -3.40 9.58 41.12
C PRO A 172 -4.70 10.08 41.76
N LEU A 173 -5.86 9.63 41.26
CA LEU A 173 -7.17 10.02 41.78
C LEU A 173 -7.48 9.38 43.13
N SER A 174 -6.70 8.40 43.58
CA SER A 174 -6.84 7.88 44.94
C SER A 174 -6.54 8.94 46.01
N LYS A 175 -5.79 10.01 45.70
CA LYS A 175 -5.18 10.95 46.67
C LYS A 175 -4.17 10.30 47.63
N PHE A 176 -3.78 9.06 47.38
CA PHE A 176 -2.79 8.31 48.16
C PHE A 176 -1.53 7.99 47.36
N LYS A 177 -1.25 8.81 46.32
CA LYS A 177 -0.05 8.65 45.50
C LYS A 177 1.23 8.80 46.33
N GLU A 178 1.21 9.67 47.33
CA GLU A 178 2.30 9.84 48.30
C GLU A 178 2.05 8.94 49.51
N GLY A 179 3.00 8.05 49.80
CA GLY A 179 2.95 7.08 50.91
C GLY A 179 2.12 5.81 50.67
N GLY A 180 1.30 5.77 49.62
CA GLY A 180 0.50 4.61 49.26
C GLY A 180 1.29 3.57 48.46
N VAL A 181 1.10 2.30 48.81
CA VAL A 181 1.69 1.14 48.12
C VAL A 181 0.57 0.20 47.69
N VAL A 182 0.57 -0.24 46.43
CA VAL A 182 -0.39 -1.27 45.98
C VAL A 182 0.03 -2.62 46.57
N LEU A 183 -0.90 -3.29 47.26
CA LEU A 183 -0.63 -4.59 47.89
C LEU A 183 -0.39 -5.69 46.86
N MET A 184 0.53 -6.60 47.16
CA MET A 184 0.83 -7.77 46.34
C MET A 184 -0.02 -8.98 46.77
N ASP A 185 -0.41 -9.79 45.80
CA ASP A 185 -0.81 -11.17 46.01
C ASP A 185 0.48 -12.02 46.03
N GLU A 186 0.88 -12.46 47.23
CA GLU A 186 2.15 -13.15 47.46
C GLU A 186 2.17 -14.55 46.83
N GLU A 187 1.02 -15.22 46.74
CA GLU A 187 0.90 -16.55 46.14
C GLU A 187 1.01 -16.49 44.62
N LEU A 188 0.37 -15.49 44.01
CA LEU A 188 0.37 -15.33 42.55
C LEU A 188 1.54 -14.50 42.04
N GLY A 189 2.22 -13.75 42.91
CA GLY A 189 3.27 -12.81 42.53
C GLY A 189 2.77 -11.67 41.65
N VAL A 190 1.50 -11.27 41.79
CA VAL A 190 0.88 -10.18 41.01
C VAL A 190 0.32 -9.11 41.97
N PRO A 191 0.37 -7.82 41.61
CA PRO A 191 -0.28 -6.79 42.43
C PRO A 191 -1.80 -6.96 42.40
N PHE A 192 -2.47 -6.61 43.50
CA PHE A 192 -3.93 -6.40 43.52
C PHE A 192 -4.30 -5.12 42.76
N ASN A 193 -4.07 -5.16 41.45
CA ASN A 193 -4.35 -4.12 40.47
C ASN A 193 -4.99 -4.76 39.25
N ALA A 194 -6.15 -4.26 38.84
CA ALA A 194 -6.79 -4.72 37.62
C ALA A 194 -7.33 -3.53 36.82
N THR A 195 -6.97 -3.48 35.54
CA THR A 195 -7.63 -2.61 34.55
C THR A 195 -8.50 -3.49 33.67
N LEU A 196 -9.78 -3.16 33.58
CA LEU A 196 -10.76 -3.90 32.83
C LEU A 196 -11.42 -3.02 31.78
N THR A 197 -11.78 -3.58 30.64
CA THR A 197 -12.52 -2.89 29.58
C THR A 197 -13.75 -3.69 29.19
N ARG A 198 -14.85 -2.99 28.92
CA ARG A 198 -16.06 -3.59 28.37
C ARG A 198 -16.56 -2.73 27.22
N VAL A 199 -16.54 -3.33 26.03
CA VAL A 199 -17.19 -2.77 24.85
C VAL A 199 -18.40 -3.64 24.53
N ASP A 200 -19.54 -2.99 24.38
CA ASP A 200 -20.82 -3.61 24.01
C ASP A 200 -21.64 -2.58 23.23
N VAL A 201 -21.59 -2.68 21.91
CA VAL A 201 -22.26 -1.74 20.99
C VAL A 201 -23.80 -1.78 21.10
N ARG A 202 -24.37 -2.84 21.70
CA ARG A 202 -25.82 -3.02 21.89
C ARG A 202 -26.33 -2.40 23.19
N HIS A 203 -25.45 -1.96 24.08
CA HIS A 203 -25.85 -1.56 25.43
C HIS A 203 -26.45 -0.14 25.47
N GLY A 204 -27.79 -0.06 25.53
CA GLY A 204 -28.52 1.21 25.63
C GLY A 204 -28.38 2.09 24.39
N THR A 205 -28.82 3.35 24.49
CA THR A 205 -28.83 4.29 23.36
C THR A 205 -27.41 4.61 22.84
N TYR A 206 -26.42 4.66 23.75
CA TYR A 206 -25.05 5.14 23.47
C TYR A 206 -24.00 4.02 23.28
N GLY A 207 -24.39 2.75 23.39
CA GLY A 207 -23.42 1.66 23.52
C GLY A 207 -22.59 1.79 24.81
N MET A 208 -21.91 0.71 25.19
CA MET A 208 -20.99 0.71 26.32
C MET A 208 -19.56 0.64 25.81
N ASN A 209 -18.75 1.62 26.22
CA ASN A 209 -17.33 1.70 25.95
C ASN A 209 -16.62 2.11 27.23
N ASN A 210 -16.59 1.20 28.20
CA ASN A 210 -16.27 1.56 29.57
C ASN A 210 -14.97 0.90 30.02
N PHE A 211 -14.25 1.60 30.89
CA PHE A 211 -13.18 1.02 31.68
C PHE A 211 -13.61 0.84 33.14
N TYR A 212 -12.97 -0.09 33.82
CA TYR A 212 -13.07 -0.28 35.27
C TYR A 212 -11.70 -0.63 35.83
N LYS A 213 -11.16 0.22 36.69
CA LYS A 213 -9.91 0.04 37.40
C LYS A 213 -10.17 -0.27 38.86
N MET A 214 -9.35 -1.13 39.45
CA MET A 214 -9.40 -1.42 40.87
C MET A 214 -8.02 -1.73 41.44
N GLN A 215 -7.75 -1.21 42.64
CA GLN A 215 -6.48 -1.32 43.35
C GLN A 215 -6.72 -1.52 44.85
N ILE A 216 -5.94 -2.39 45.49
CA ILE A 216 -5.81 -2.37 46.96
C ILE A 216 -4.55 -1.56 47.31
N ILE A 217 -4.74 -0.42 47.95
CA ILE A 217 -3.68 0.52 48.33
C ILE A 217 -3.55 0.50 49.85
N HIS A 218 -2.33 0.28 50.35
CA HIS A 218 -1.99 0.46 51.75
C HIS A 218 -1.28 1.80 51.92
N GLN A 219 -1.91 2.71 52.66
CA GLN A 219 -1.32 4.00 53.01
C GLN A 219 -0.46 3.82 54.27
N THR A 220 0.86 3.78 54.06
CA THR A 220 1.85 3.47 55.11
C THR A 220 1.84 4.46 56.27
N GLY A 221 1.67 5.76 55.99
CA GLY A 221 1.73 6.79 57.04
C GLY A 221 0.53 6.80 58.00
N LYS A 222 -0.60 6.21 57.62
CA LYS A 222 -1.81 6.13 58.45
C LYS A 222 -2.22 4.69 58.77
N ASP A 223 -1.40 3.72 58.37
CA ASP A 223 -1.66 2.29 58.38
C ASP A 223 -3.10 1.92 57.96
N MET A 224 -3.51 2.47 56.82
CA MET A 224 -4.89 2.35 56.33
C MET A 224 -4.92 1.57 55.02
N ILE A 225 -5.79 0.57 54.93
CA ILE A 225 -5.99 -0.22 53.71
C ILE A 225 -7.21 0.31 52.96
N LEU A 226 -7.06 0.51 51.66
CA LEU A 226 -8.06 1.11 50.81
C LEU A 226 -8.28 0.25 49.57
N LEU A 227 -9.53 -0.12 49.30
CA LEU A 227 -9.93 -0.56 47.97
C LEU A 227 -10.33 0.67 47.16
N PHE A 228 -9.51 1.02 46.19
CA PHE A 228 -9.79 2.06 45.21
C PHE A 228 -10.44 1.44 43.98
N THR A 229 -11.56 1.99 43.54
CA THR A 229 -12.21 1.61 42.28
C THR A 229 -12.50 2.85 41.46
N ARG A 230 -12.29 2.78 40.14
CA ARG A 230 -12.48 3.90 39.21
C ARG A 230 -13.08 3.41 37.90
N TRP A 231 -14.11 4.06 37.40
CA TRP A 231 -14.85 3.61 36.21
C TRP A 231 -15.42 4.77 35.42
N GLY A 232 -15.54 4.60 34.11
CA GLY A 232 -16.06 5.64 33.22
C GLY A 232 -15.98 5.19 31.77
N ARG A 233 -16.25 6.11 30.85
CA ARG A 233 -16.04 5.85 29.42
C ARG A 233 -14.55 5.90 29.08
N ILE A 234 -14.11 5.09 28.12
CA ILE A 234 -12.71 5.10 27.68
C ILE A 234 -12.37 6.46 27.06
N GLY A 235 -11.30 7.08 27.57
CA GLY A 235 -10.87 8.45 27.23
C GLY A 235 -11.25 9.51 28.27
N GLU A 236 -12.16 9.21 29.20
CA GLU A 236 -12.52 10.12 30.30
C GLU A 236 -11.71 9.86 31.57
N GLU A 237 -11.75 10.84 32.50
CA GLU A 237 -11.26 10.65 33.85
C GLU A 237 -12.08 9.60 34.62
N GLY A 238 -13.41 9.59 34.46
CA GLY A 238 -14.33 8.67 35.11
C GLY A 238 -14.62 8.98 36.58
N GLN A 239 -15.62 8.29 37.15
CA GLN A 239 -15.96 8.31 38.57
C GLN A 239 -15.04 7.39 39.36
N TYR A 240 -14.92 7.61 40.67
CA TYR A 240 -14.12 6.76 41.54
C TYR A 240 -14.71 6.65 42.95
N GLN A 241 -14.36 5.57 43.63
CA GLN A 241 -14.71 5.31 45.01
C GLN A 241 -13.48 4.86 45.80
N ARG A 242 -13.44 5.31 47.06
CA ARG A 242 -12.42 4.99 48.05
C ARG A 242 -13.12 4.25 49.19
N THR A 243 -12.90 2.94 49.30
CA THR A 243 -13.51 2.14 50.38
C THR A 243 -12.42 1.73 51.37
N PRO A 244 -12.38 2.30 52.57
CA PRO A 244 -11.42 1.92 53.60
C PRO A 244 -11.78 0.56 54.21
N PHE A 245 -10.76 -0.20 54.63
CA PHE A 245 -10.88 -1.48 55.31
C PHE A 245 -9.95 -1.51 56.52
N SER A 246 -10.39 -2.20 57.57
CA SER A 246 -9.63 -2.39 58.82
C SER A 246 -8.58 -3.49 58.72
N SER A 247 -8.70 -4.40 57.75
CA SER A 247 -7.78 -5.53 57.56
C SER A 247 -7.51 -5.83 56.08
N ARG A 248 -6.33 -6.43 55.81
CA ARG A 248 -5.94 -6.87 54.47
C ARG A 248 -6.88 -7.95 53.95
N GLN A 249 -7.30 -8.86 54.81
CA GLN A 249 -8.16 -9.98 54.45
C GLN A 249 -9.53 -9.51 53.94
N GLU A 250 -10.14 -8.52 54.61
CA GLU A 250 -11.43 -7.96 54.17
C GLU A 250 -11.32 -7.23 52.83
N ALA A 251 -10.26 -6.44 52.64
CA ALA A 251 -10.01 -5.73 51.39
C ALA A 251 -9.80 -6.71 50.22
N VAL A 252 -9.02 -7.78 50.42
CA VAL A 252 -8.80 -8.82 49.42
C VAL A 252 -10.11 -9.54 49.09
N LYS A 253 -10.91 -9.89 50.10
CA LYS A 253 -12.20 -10.56 49.89
C LYS A 253 -13.15 -9.70 49.06
N GLU A 254 -13.25 -8.40 49.34
CA GLU A 254 -14.09 -7.49 48.56
C GLU A 254 -13.52 -7.26 47.15
N PHE A 255 -12.19 -7.13 47.01
CA PHE A 255 -11.53 -7.04 45.70
C PHE A 255 -11.85 -8.26 44.83
N GLN A 256 -11.67 -9.48 45.35
CA GLN A 256 -11.94 -10.72 44.62
C GLN A 256 -13.43 -10.86 44.27
N LYS A 257 -14.33 -10.43 45.17
CA LYS A 257 -15.77 -10.40 44.93
C LYS A 257 -16.14 -9.44 43.81
N ILE A 258 -15.62 -8.20 43.82
CA ILE A 258 -15.85 -7.23 42.74
C ILE A 258 -15.26 -7.74 41.42
N PHE A 259 -14.03 -8.26 41.44
CA PHE A 259 -13.37 -8.83 40.26
C PHE A 259 -14.22 -9.94 39.64
N ARG A 260 -14.67 -10.91 40.45
CA ARG A 260 -15.55 -12.01 40.00
C ARG A 260 -16.89 -11.49 39.49
N ALA A 261 -17.50 -10.52 40.16
CA ALA A 261 -18.78 -9.94 39.71
C ALA A 261 -18.64 -9.26 38.34
N LYS A 262 -17.53 -8.55 38.10
CA LYS A 262 -17.27 -7.81 36.85
C LYS A 262 -16.81 -8.70 35.71
N THR A 263 -16.04 -9.76 35.98
CA THR A 263 -15.36 -10.57 34.96
C THR A 263 -15.89 -12.01 34.82
N ALA A 264 -16.65 -12.50 35.81
CA ALA A 264 -16.99 -13.92 35.98
C ALA A 264 -15.79 -14.87 36.10
N ASN A 265 -14.59 -14.35 36.36
CA ASN A 265 -13.38 -15.14 36.63
C ASN A 265 -13.00 -15.06 38.11
N HIS A 266 -12.32 -16.09 38.62
CA HIS A 266 -11.69 -16.05 39.93
C HIS A 266 -10.34 -15.36 39.84
N TRP A 267 -10.00 -14.55 40.85
CA TRP A 267 -8.69 -13.86 40.90
C TRP A 267 -7.52 -14.85 40.98
N ALA A 268 -7.70 -15.98 41.67
CA ALA A 268 -6.72 -17.08 41.71
C ALA A 268 -6.27 -17.54 40.32
N ASP A 269 -7.17 -17.46 39.32
CA ASP A 269 -6.94 -17.88 37.94
C ASP A 269 -6.64 -16.70 37.01
N VAL A 270 -6.29 -15.51 37.53
CA VAL A 270 -6.09 -14.29 36.73
C VAL A 270 -5.05 -14.47 35.61
N LYS A 271 -4.04 -15.33 35.80
CA LYS A 271 -3.03 -15.64 34.78
C LYS A 271 -3.60 -16.43 33.59
N ASN A 272 -4.69 -17.16 33.80
CA ASN A 272 -5.41 -17.95 32.79
C ASN A 272 -6.79 -17.34 32.48
N PHE A 273 -6.90 -16.02 32.55
CA PHE A 273 -8.15 -15.28 32.37
C PHE A 273 -8.89 -15.68 31.10
N GLN A 274 -10.19 -16.00 31.22
CA GLN A 274 -11.05 -16.30 30.09
C GLN A 274 -12.09 -15.21 29.88
N LYS A 275 -12.22 -14.71 28.65
CA LYS A 275 -13.26 -13.74 28.32
C LYS A 275 -14.64 -14.40 28.43
N VAL A 276 -15.52 -13.80 29.22
CA VAL A 276 -16.93 -14.23 29.38
C VAL A 276 -17.85 -13.20 28.72
N ALA A 277 -18.87 -13.68 28.01
CA ALA A 277 -19.85 -12.82 27.34
C ALA A 277 -20.53 -11.84 28.33
N LYS A 278 -20.74 -10.59 27.89
CA LYS A 278 -21.36 -9.50 28.68
C LYS A 278 -20.62 -9.12 29.98
N LYS A 279 -19.40 -9.62 30.18
CA LYS A 279 -18.53 -9.26 31.32
C LYS A 279 -17.36 -8.40 30.85
N TYR A 280 -16.71 -7.77 31.81
CA TYR A 280 -15.49 -7.02 31.54
C TYR A 280 -14.35 -7.96 31.14
N HIS A 281 -13.57 -7.53 30.16
CA HIS A 281 -12.32 -8.19 29.77
C HIS A 281 -11.16 -7.61 30.57
N LEU A 282 -10.27 -8.48 31.06
CA LEU A 282 -9.05 -8.05 31.73
C LEU A 282 -8.08 -7.49 30.69
N VAL A 283 -7.67 -6.23 30.85
CA VAL A 283 -6.55 -5.67 30.12
C VAL A 283 -5.29 -6.19 30.81
N PRO A 284 -4.42 -6.97 30.13
CA PRO A 284 -3.21 -7.47 30.75
C PRO A 284 -2.37 -6.32 31.31
N ASP A 285 -2.28 -6.29 32.63
CA ASP A 285 -1.45 -5.35 33.36
C ASP A 285 -0.03 -5.89 33.30
N ASP A 286 0.59 -5.72 32.13
CA ASP A 286 1.94 -6.19 31.91
C ASP A 286 2.88 -5.21 32.65
N PRO A 287 3.56 -5.60 33.76
CA PRO A 287 4.54 -4.73 34.40
C PRO A 287 5.65 -4.34 33.42
N TRP A 288 5.92 -5.19 32.42
CA TRP A 288 6.76 -4.85 31.29
C TRP A 288 6.10 -3.84 30.35
N ARG A 289 4.77 -3.75 30.23
CA ARG A 289 4.10 -2.64 29.49
C ARG A 289 4.42 -1.29 30.08
N VAL A 290 4.47 -1.14 31.41
CA VAL A 290 4.77 0.17 32.02
C VAL A 290 6.23 0.54 31.79
N GLN A 291 7.16 -0.39 32.03
CA GLN A 291 8.59 -0.17 31.79
C GLN A 291 8.89 0.04 30.30
N ARG A 292 8.27 -0.75 29.42
CA ARG A 292 8.33 -0.60 27.95
C ARG A 292 7.76 0.74 27.52
N LYS A 293 6.59 1.15 28.04
CA LYS A 293 5.99 2.47 27.75
C LYS A 293 6.94 3.60 28.12
N GLU A 294 7.55 3.52 29.29
CA GLU A 294 8.52 4.50 29.78
C GLU A 294 9.79 4.49 28.91
N ALA A 295 10.32 3.30 28.61
CA ALA A 295 11.51 3.12 27.79
C ALA A 295 11.34 3.66 26.37
N LEU A 296 10.17 3.44 25.78
CA LEU A 296 9.88 3.85 24.40
C LEU A 296 9.42 5.29 24.29
N LYS A 297 8.80 5.86 25.33
CA LYS A 297 8.46 7.28 25.37
C LYS A 297 9.71 8.15 25.31
N GLU A 298 10.80 7.71 25.93
CA GLU A 298 12.10 8.41 25.89
C GLU A 298 12.96 8.01 24.69
N PHE A 299 12.64 6.89 24.03
CA PHE A 299 13.45 6.36 22.94
C PHE A 299 13.21 7.14 21.64
N LYS A 300 14.28 7.76 21.14
CA LYS A 300 14.34 8.29 19.78
C LYS A 300 15.24 7.39 18.96
N PHE A 301 14.80 7.03 17.76
CA PHE A 301 15.65 6.30 16.83
C PHE A 301 16.91 7.13 16.54
N ASN A 302 18.07 6.50 16.72
CA ASN A 302 19.33 7.07 16.28
C ASN A 302 19.94 6.11 15.26
N LEU A 303 19.81 6.48 13.99
CA LEU A 303 20.32 5.72 12.85
C LEU A 303 21.73 6.15 12.44
N GLU A 304 22.37 7.05 13.20
CA GLU A 304 23.79 7.34 13.05
C GLU A 304 24.60 6.11 13.44
N SER A 305 25.55 5.75 12.57
CA SER A 305 26.45 4.64 12.82
C SER A 305 27.86 5.00 12.39
N LYS A 306 28.83 4.52 13.16
CA LYS A 306 30.25 4.55 12.79
C LYS A 306 30.56 3.53 11.68
N VAL A 307 29.67 2.57 11.47
CA VAL A 307 29.78 1.60 10.37
C VAL A 307 29.33 2.30 9.08
N PRO A 308 30.21 2.45 8.07
CA PRO A 308 29.82 3.09 6.82
C PRO A 308 28.82 2.21 6.06
N SER A 309 27.86 2.87 5.39
CA SER A 309 26.90 2.18 4.53
C SER A 309 27.57 1.66 3.26
N LYS A 310 27.12 0.50 2.76
CA LYS A 310 27.56 -0.08 1.47
C LYS A 310 26.59 0.25 0.33
N LEU A 311 25.51 0.99 0.62
CA LEU A 311 24.50 1.37 -0.37
C LEU A 311 24.94 2.62 -1.15
N PRO A 312 24.49 2.81 -2.40
CA PRO A 312 24.65 4.07 -3.13
C PRO A 312 24.07 5.26 -2.34
N LYS A 313 24.66 6.45 -2.48
CA LYS A 313 24.29 7.64 -1.68
C LYS A 313 22.83 8.04 -1.93
N GLU A 314 22.35 7.91 -3.14
CA GLU A 314 21.00 8.27 -3.56
C GLU A 314 19.98 7.30 -2.97
N LEU A 315 20.32 6.00 -2.91
CA LEU A 315 19.50 5.00 -2.22
C LEU A 315 19.48 5.23 -0.71
N GLN A 316 20.61 5.64 -0.11
CA GLN A 316 20.65 6.04 1.30
C GLN A 316 19.68 7.21 1.56
N LYS A 317 19.71 8.27 0.72
CA LYS A 317 18.79 9.41 0.81
C LYS A 317 17.33 8.98 0.68
N ALA A 318 17.01 8.14 -0.30
CA ALA A 318 15.65 7.63 -0.48
C ALA A 318 15.15 6.84 0.75
N ILE A 319 15.96 5.92 1.29
CA ILE A 319 15.59 5.16 2.50
C ILE A 319 15.44 6.10 3.70
N GLN A 320 16.32 7.09 3.85
CA GLN A 320 16.22 8.10 4.92
C GLN A 320 14.92 8.91 4.83
N GLU A 321 14.49 9.30 3.62
CA GLU A 321 13.21 9.97 3.44
C GLU A 321 12.03 9.09 3.84
N LEU A 322 12.03 7.81 3.47
CA LEU A 322 10.96 6.86 3.78
C LEU A 322 10.80 6.55 5.28
N ILE A 323 11.82 6.82 6.10
CA ILE A 323 11.84 6.49 7.54
C ILE A 323 11.83 7.73 8.44
N LYS A 324 11.60 8.92 7.88
CA LYS A 324 11.46 10.17 8.64
C LYS A 324 10.41 10.00 9.75
N PRO A 325 10.73 10.29 11.02
CA PRO A 325 9.79 10.17 12.13
C PRO A 325 8.48 10.92 11.88
N GLU A 326 8.55 12.05 11.17
CA GLU A 326 7.39 12.90 10.84
C GLU A 326 6.41 12.17 9.93
N ILE A 327 6.90 11.39 8.95
CA ILE A 327 6.05 10.61 8.03
C ILE A 327 5.35 9.49 8.80
N LEU A 328 6.07 8.79 9.68
CA LEU A 328 5.51 7.70 10.48
C LEU A 328 4.50 8.20 11.52
N ALA A 329 4.81 9.31 12.20
CA ALA A 329 3.93 9.94 13.18
C ALA A 329 2.66 10.49 12.50
N ARG A 330 2.79 11.10 11.33
CA ARG A 330 1.66 11.60 10.55
C ARG A 330 0.75 10.48 10.06
N ALA A 331 1.32 9.43 9.47
CA ALA A 331 0.54 8.26 9.01
C ALA A 331 -0.25 7.61 10.16
N LEU A 332 0.31 7.64 11.37
CA LEU A 332 -0.38 7.20 12.57
C LEU A 332 -1.51 8.16 12.98
N SER A 333 -1.27 9.47 12.98
CA SER A 333 -2.29 10.48 13.29
C SER A 333 -3.46 10.43 12.30
N ASP A 334 -3.17 10.33 11.00
CA ASP A 334 -4.18 10.23 9.93
C ASP A 334 -5.04 8.96 10.04
N SER A 335 -4.55 7.91 10.71
CA SER A 335 -5.33 6.68 10.93
C SER A 335 -6.49 6.87 11.92
N GLY A 336 -6.54 8.00 12.65
CA GLY A 336 -7.57 8.30 13.65
C GLY A 336 -7.49 7.40 14.89
N ILE A 337 -6.32 6.82 15.15
CA ILE A 337 -6.04 5.93 16.28
C ILE A 337 -5.15 6.68 17.26
N ASP A 338 -5.43 6.52 18.55
CA ASP A 338 -4.75 7.27 19.61
C ASP A 338 -3.22 7.08 19.54
N THR A 339 -2.54 8.18 19.21
CA THR A 339 -1.08 8.26 19.08
C THR A 339 -0.40 8.05 20.44
N SER A 340 -1.07 8.34 21.56
CA SER A 340 -0.58 8.04 22.90
C SER A 340 -0.57 6.54 23.21
N ILE A 341 -1.45 5.78 22.53
CA ILE A 341 -1.42 4.32 22.50
C ILE A 341 -0.39 3.86 21.49
N MET A 342 0.01 4.60 20.47
CA MET A 342 0.95 4.10 19.44
C MET A 342 2.33 4.75 19.44
N ASN A 343 2.73 5.43 20.53
CA ASN A 343 4.07 6.00 20.67
C ASN A 343 5.17 4.92 20.54
N MET A 344 5.67 4.78 19.31
CA MET A 344 6.95 4.23 18.83
C MET A 344 7.48 2.96 19.52
N GLY A 345 6.59 2.13 20.05
CA GLY A 345 6.85 0.73 20.30
C GLY A 345 5.71 0.00 21.02
N ASN A 346 4.95 -0.73 20.22
CA ASN A 346 4.35 -1.99 20.64
C ASN A 346 3.31 -1.94 21.78
N HIS A 347 2.34 -1.05 21.67
CA HIS A 347 1.12 -1.12 22.47
C HIS A 347 -0.01 -1.91 21.77
N LEU A 348 -0.01 -2.01 20.44
CA LEU A 348 -0.78 -3.00 19.70
C LEU A 348 0.18 -4.02 19.08
N PRO A 349 0.33 -5.20 19.70
CA PRO A 349 1.07 -6.30 19.10
C PRO A 349 0.55 -6.57 17.70
N ARG A 350 1.45 -6.86 16.76
CA ARG A 350 1.07 -7.25 15.40
C ARG A 350 0.07 -8.41 15.38
N GLU A 351 0.13 -9.29 16.38
CA GLU A 351 -0.83 -10.39 16.59
C GLU A 351 -2.25 -9.89 16.89
N SER A 352 -2.40 -8.83 17.70
CA SER A 352 -3.71 -8.20 17.95
C SER A 352 -4.27 -7.56 16.70
N LEU A 353 -3.42 -6.92 15.88
CA LEU A 353 -3.82 -6.36 14.59
C LEU A 353 -4.26 -7.45 13.61
N LEU A 354 -3.57 -8.60 13.57
CA LEU A 354 -4.00 -9.75 12.78
C LEU A 354 -5.34 -10.32 13.26
N LYS A 355 -5.54 -10.45 14.57
CA LYS A 355 -6.83 -10.91 15.13
C LYS A 355 -7.95 -9.93 14.78
N ALA A 356 -7.71 -8.62 14.87
CA ALA A 356 -8.68 -7.61 14.47
C ALA A 356 -9.03 -7.75 12.98
N LYS A 357 -8.04 -8.07 12.14
CA LYS A 357 -8.24 -8.33 10.71
C LYS A 357 -9.18 -9.50 10.48
N GLU A 358 -8.94 -10.62 11.17
CA GLU A 358 -9.79 -11.81 11.13
C GLU A 358 -11.23 -11.53 11.59
N VAL A 359 -11.40 -10.66 12.59
CA VAL A 359 -12.74 -10.24 13.05
C VAL A 359 -13.47 -9.45 11.97
N LEU A 360 -12.79 -8.50 11.30
CA LEU A 360 -13.39 -7.74 10.20
C LEU A 360 -13.79 -8.64 9.02
N VAL A 361 -13.00 -9.68 8.70
CA VAL A 361 -13.36 -10.68 7.67
C VAL A 361 -14.66 -11.38 8.05
N LYS A 362 -14.79 -11.85 9.29
CA LYS A 362 -16.01 -12.54 9.76
C LYS A 362 -17.24 -11.62 9.73
N ILE A 363 -17.09 -10.35 10.12
CA ILE A 363 -18.21 -9.38 10.05
C ILE A 363 -18.67 -9.24 8.61
N ARG A 364 -17.73 -9.11 7.68
CA ARG A 364 -18.04 -8.97 6.26
C ARG A 364 -18.79 -10.15 5.69
N GLU A 365 -18.34 -11.37 5.94
CA GLU A 365 -18.98 -12.59 5.46
C GLU A 365 -20.47 -12.58 5.84
N ILE A 366 -20.77 -12.23 7.09
CA ILE A 366 -22.16 -12.13 7.58
C ILE A 366 -22.93 -11.00 6.88
N LEU A 367 -22.32 -9.83 6.65
CA LEU A 367 -22.97 -8.71 5.98
C LEU A 367 -23.27 -9.01 4.49
N GLU A 368 -22.33 -9.65 3.79
CA GLU A 368 -22.50 -10.03 2.37
C GLU A 368 -23.58 -11.11 2.22
N GLU A 369 -23.63 -12.10 3.11
CA GLU A 369 -24.73 -13.09 3.17
C GLU A 369 -26.08 -12.42 3.45
N ALA A 370 -26.13 -11.50 4.42
CA ALA A 370 -27.34 -10.77 4.77
C ALA A 370 -27.85 -9.85 3.64
N GLU A 371 -26.97 -9.33 2.79
CA GLU A 371 -27.33 -8.58 1.58
C GLU A 371 -27.89 -9.46 0.46
N GLN A 372 -27.39 -10.68 0.32
CA GLN A 372 -27.93 -11.65 -0.64
C GLN A 372 -29.35 -12.10 -0.23
N ASP A 373 -29.55 -12.39 1.06
CA ASP A 373 -30.86 -12.78 1.59
C ASP A 373 -31.90 -11.65 1.50
N LYS A 374 -31.48 -10.38 1.56
CA LYS A 374 -32.37 -9.22 1.30
C LYS A 374 -32.96 -9.22 -0.11
N LYS A 375 -32.29 -9.83 -1.09
CA LYS A 375 -32.75 -9.89 -2.49
C LYS A 375 -33.66 -11.10 -2.77
N ALA A 376 -33.73 -12.06 -1.85
CA ALA A 376 -34.62 -13.21 -1.95
C ALA A 376 -36.07 -12.82 -1.58
N SER A 377 -37.05 -13.41 -2.26
CA SER A 377 -38.49 -13.14 -2.04
C SER A 377 -39.03 -13.68 -0.71
N ASP A 378 -38.34 -14.63 -0.09
CA ASP A 378 -38.73 -15.29 1.16
C ASP A 378 -37.69 -14.98 2.24
N ARG A 379 -37.86 -13.84 2.90
CA ARG A 379 -36.85 -13.28 3.83
C ARG A 379 -37.01 -13.87 5.22
N ASP A 380 -36.03 -14.66 5.67
CA ASP A 380 -35.96 -15.11 7.07
C ASP A 380 -35.52 -13.96 7.99
N MET A 381 -36.52 -13.24 8.52
CA MET A 381 -36.30 -12.14 9.45
C MET A 381 -35.64 -12.57 10.77
N LYS A 382 -35.80 -13.83 11.20
CA LYS A 382 -35.15 -14.34 12.42
C LYS A 382 -33.66 -14.56 12.17
N LYS A 383 -33.30 -15.12 11.01
CA LYS A 383 -31.90 -15.27 10.58
C LYS A 383 -31.22 -13.90 10.49
N TYR A 384 -31.83 -12.94 9.79
CA TYR A 384 -31.28 -11.58 9.67
C TYR A 384 -31.05 -10.93 11.04
N GLN A 385 -31.99 -11.09 11.97
CA GLN A 385 -31.84 -10.57 13.33
C GLN A 385 -30.66 -11.23 14.05
N ALA A 386 -30.55 -12.56 14.00
CA ALA A 386 -29.43 -13.30 14.59
C ALA A 386 -28.06 -12.91 13.98
N ASP A 387 -28.00 -12.69 12.67
CA ASP A 387 -26.80 -12.26 11.95
C ASP A 387 -26.36 -10.86 12.38
N MET A 388 -27.29 -9.90 12.49
CA MET A 388 -26.98 -8.56 12.98
C MET A 388 -26.55 -8.57 14.46
N GLU A 389 -27.10 -9.46 15.27
CA GLU A 389 -26.62 -9.66 16.64
C GLU A 389 -25.18 -10.17 16.68
N ARG A 390 -24.85 -11.12 15.80
CA ARG A 390 -23.48 -11.63 15.66
C ARG A 390 -22.50 -10.56 15.16
N VAL A 391 -22.94 -9.72 14.22
CA VAL A 391 -22.18 -8.54 13.76
C VAL A 391 -21.89 -7.59 14.91
N CYS A 392 -22.85 -7.35 15.79
CA CYS A 392 -22.66 -6.49 16.97
C CYS A 392 -21.65 -7.09 17.97
N ASP A 393 -21.70 -8.41 18.20
CA ASP A 393 -20.77 -9.11 19.09
C ASP A 393 -19.33 -9.05 18.53
N LEU A 394 -19.16 -9.30 17.24
CA LEU A 394 -17.88 -9.19 16.54
C LEU A 394 -17.39 -7.74 16.49
N SER A 395 -18.27 -6.76 16.29
CA SER A 395 -17.91 -5.33 16.35
C SER A 395 -17.36 -4.98 17.72
N SER A 396 -18.00 -5.48 18.79
CA SER A 396 -17.53 -5.29 20.16
C SER A 396 -16.18 -5.95 20.41
N GLU A 397 -15.91 -7.11 19.79
CA GLU A 397 -14.58 -7.74 19.82
C GLU A 397 -13.53 -6.91 19.08
N TYR A 398 -13.85 -6.39 17.89
CA TYR A 398 -12.95 -5.52 17.13
C TYR A 398 -12.52 -4.28 17.93
N TYR A 399 -13.48 -3.55 18.52
CA TYR A 399 -13.19 -2.36 19.33
C TYR A 399 -12.46 -2.66 20.65
N GLN A 400 -12.50 -3.91 21.13
CA GLN A 400 -11.66 -4.34 22.27
C GLN A 400 -10.21 -4.58 21.83
N LEU A 401 -10.00 -5.07 20.61
CA LEU A 401 -8.66 -5.29 20.05
C LEU A 401 -8.01 -3.97 19.60
N ILE A 402 -8.81 -3.07 19.04
CA ILE A 402 -8.40 -1.76 18.52
C ILE A 402 -9.10 -0.66 19.34
N PRO A 403 -8.44 -0.09 20.37
CA PRO A 403 -9.04 0.96 21.17
C PRO A 403 -9.33 2.22 20.33
N CYS A 404 -10.60 2.66 20.31
CA CYS A 404 -11.04 3.86 19.62
C CYS A 404 -11.36 4.97 20.64
N VAL A 405 -10.64 6.09 20.56
CA VAL A 405 -10.83 7.24 21.47
C VAL A 405 -11.87 8.24 20.92
N ASN A 406 -12.15 8.20 19.63
CA ASN A 406 -13.12 9.11 18.99
C ASN A 406 -14.58 8.90 19.47
N PHE A 407 -14.83 7.86 20.28
CA PHE A 407 -16.14 7.56 20.87
C PHE A 407 -16.18 7.76 22.39
N THR A 408 -15.30 8.63 22.92
CA THR A 408 -15.35 9.02 24.33
C THR A 408 -16.69 9.66 24.65
N TYR A 409 -17.12 10.64 23.86
CA TYR A 409 -18.39 11.35 24.01
C TYR A 409 -19.48 10.90 23.04
N ASP A 410 -19.12 10.10 22.03
CA ASP A 410 -20.03 9.57 21.02
C ASP A 410 -20.39 8.10 21.23
N LYS A 411 -21.47 7.68 20.57
CA LYS A 411 -21.86 6.27 20.49
C LYS A 411 -20.83 5.50 19.68
N ILE A 412 -20.32 4.38 20.20
CA ILE A 412 -19.61 3.41 19.34
C ILE A 412 -20.64 2.74 18.42
N PRO A 413 -20.58 2.96 17.10
CA PRO A 413 -21.49 2.32 16.19
C PRO A 413 -21.08 0.85 15.97
N PRO A 414 -22.05 -0.08 15.90
CA PRO A 414 -21.76 -1.41 15.38
C PRO A 414 -21.33 -1.30 13.92
N LEU A 415 -20.45 -2.20 13.46
CA LEU A 415 -19.96 -2.26 12.09
C LEU A 415 -21.00 -2.97 11.20
N THR A 416 -22.17 -2.35 11.07
CA THR A 416 -23.37 -2.94 10.43
C THR A 416 -23.46 -2.75 8.93
N ASP A 417 -22.59 -1.92 8.36
CA ASP A 417 -22.57 -1.63 6.95
C ASP A 417 -21.15 -1.80 6.40
N LEU A 418 -21.10 -2.13 5.11
CA LEU A 418 -19.84 -2.43 4.43
C LEU A 418 -18.91 -1.22 4.34
N SER A 419 -19.44 0.02 4.33
CA SER A 419 -18.65 1.26 4.24
C SER A 419 -17.89 1.55 5.53
N THR A 420 -18.54 1.45 6.68
CA THR A 420 -17.90 1.63 7.98
C THR A 420 -16.87 0.53 8.25
N LEU A 421 -17.17 -0.72 7.86
CA LEU A 421 -16.23 -1.84 7.96
C LEU A 421 -14.96 -1.57 7.13
N ASP A 422 -15.14 -0.95 5.97
CA ASP A 422 -14.11 -0.59 5.01
C ASP A 422 -13.08 0.40 5.54
N GLU A 423 -13.57 1.49 6.13
CA GLU A 423 -12.73 2.52 6.73
C GLU A 423 -11.86 1.92 7.83
N ASN A 424 -12.43 1.01 8.61
CA ASN A 424 -11.71 0.28 9.66
C ASN A 424 -10.68 -0.70 9.10
N ALA A 425 -11.00 -1.41 8.01
CA ALA A 425 -10.05 -2.29 7.32
C ALA A 425 -8.84 -1.50 6.75
N LYS A 426 -9.08 -0.34 6.11
CA LYS A 426 -8.02 0.55 5.60
C LYS A 426 -7.11 1.06 6.72
N LYS A 427 -7.70 1.49 7.85
CA LYS A 427 -6.95 1.92 9.04
C LYS A 427 -6.06 0.78 9.56
N LEU A 428 -6.61 -0.43 9.65
CA LEU A 428 -5.88 -1.59 10.13
C LEU A 428 -4.70 -1.98 9.24
N GLU A 429 -4.82 -1.83 7.92
CA GLU A 429 -3.72 -2.06 6.98
C GLU A 429 -2.56 -1.09 7.22
N ILE A 430 -2.87 0.21 7.35
CA ILE A 430 -1.87 1.25 7.67
C ILE A 430 -1.16 0.89 8.98
N LEU A 431 -1.91 0.46 10.01
CA LEU A 431 -1.30 0.04 11.27
C LEU A 431 -0.39 -1.17 11.15
N LEU A 432 -0.75 -2.17 10.34
CA LEU A 432 0.08 -3.36 10.10
C LEU A 432 1.40 -2.99 9.40
N ASP A 433 1.34 -1.99 8.52
CA ASP A 433 2.49 -1.48 7.77
C ASP A 433 3.43 -0.73 8.69
N LEU A 434 2.91 0.24 9.44
CA LEU A 434 3.66 0.99 10.44
C LEU A 434 4.25 0.07 11.50
N ALA A 435 3.50 -0.93 11.98
CA ALA A 435 4.01 -1.91 12.93
C ALA A 435 5.18 -2.72 12.35
N THR A 436 5.12 -3.08 11.06
CA THR A 436 6.21 -3.80 10.40
C THR A 436 7.44 -2.92 10.22
N THR A 437 7.27 -1.67 9.79
CA THR A 437 8.36 -0.67 9.67
C THR A 437 9.01 -0.44 11.02
N ASN A 438 8.24 -0.26 12.09
CA ASN A 438 8.76 -0.08 13.44
C ASN A 438 9.60 -1.27 13.93
N LEU A 439 9.18 -2.51 13.63
CA LEU A 439 9.99 -3.69 13.96
C LEU A 439 11.33 -3.69 13.19
N ILE A 440 11.34 -3.27 11.93
CA ILE A 440 12.57 -3.15 11.14
C ILE A 440 13.50 -2.10 11.74
N LEU A 441 12.97 -0.93 12.10
CA LEU A 441 13.75 0.16 12.70
C LEU A 441 14.33 -0.23 14.07
N LEU A 442 13.56 -0.92 14.92
CA LEU A 442 14.05 -1.44 16.20
C LEU A 442 15.16 -2.48 16.00
N GLY A 443 15.02 -3.36 15.00
CA GLY A 443 16.07 -4.30 14.63
C GLY A 443 17.35 -3.60 14.15
N ALA A 444 17.20 -2.53 13.34
CA ALA A 444 18.32 -1.73 12.86
C ALA A 444 19.05 -1.04 14.03
N GLN A 445 18.31 -0.49 15.00
CA GLN A 445 18.89 0.10 16.21
C GLN A 445 19.67 -0.92 17.02
N TYR A 446 19.13 -2.13 17.20
CA TYR A 446 19.78 -3.21 17.95
C TYR A 446 21.14 -3.57 17.36
N ARG A 447 21.22 -3.60 16.03
CA ARG A 447 22.40 -4.00 15.25
C ARG A 447 23.29 -2.84 14.80
N VAL A 448 23.04 -1.61 15.28
CA VAL A 448 23.72 -0.38 14.80
C VAL A 448 25.25 -0.43 14.89
N LYS A 449 25.79 -1.22 15.82
CA LYS A 449 27.24 -1.42 16.01
C LYS A 449 27.85 -2.44 15.04
N GLU A 450 27.03 -3.33 14.48
CA GLU A 450 27.45 -4.44 13.61
C GLU A 450 27.27 -4.10 12.13
N ILE A 451 26.20 -3.37 11.81
CA ILE A 451 25.81 -3.01 10.45
C ILE A 451 25.23 -1.60 10.44
N ASN A 452 25.49 -0.87 9.35
CA ASN A 452 24.85 0.42 9.16
C ASN A 452 23.32 0.24 9.12
N PRO A 453 22.54 1.07 9.85
CA PRO A 453 21.09 0.93 9.92
C PRO A 453 20.38 0.94 8.56
N LEU A 454 20.86 1.72 7.58
CA LEU A 454 20.27 1.77 6.24
C LEU A 454 20.46 0.45 5.50
N ASP A 455 21.66 -0.16 5.59
CA ASP A 455 21.94 -1.48 5.04
C ASP A 455 21.10 -2.58 5.70
N TYR A 456 20.86 -2.48 7.01
CA TYR A 456 19.97 -3.40 7.72
C TYR A 456 18.52 -3.27 7.23
N ILE A 457 18.01 -2.04 7.13
CA ILE A 457 16.66 -1.75 6.63
C ILE A 457 16.51 -2.28 5.21
N TYR A 458 17.46 -1.96 4.31
CA TYR A 458 17.50 -2.46 2.94
C TYR A 458 17.46 -3.99 2.88
N SER A 459 18.28 -4.66 3.69
CA SER A 459 18.33 -6.13 3.76
C SER A 459 17.00 -6.73 4.22
N CYS A 460 16.21 -6.01 5.01
CA CYS A 460 14.88 -6.43 5.46
C CYS A 460 13.79 -6.28 4.38
N LEU A 461 14.00 -5.43 3.36
CA LEU A 461 13.05 -5.25 2.26
C LEU A 461 12.95 -6.51 1.40
N GLY A 462 14.05 -7.25 1.21
CA GLY A 462 14.03 -8.39 0.28
C GLY A 462 13.65 -7.98 -1.14
N CYS A 463 13.98 -6.73 -1.50
CA CYS A 463 13.83 -6.12 -2.80
C CYS A 463 15.20 -5.55 -3.16
N GLN A 464 15.69 -5.90 -4.35
CA GLN A 464 16.91 -5.33 -4.90
C GLN A 464 16.56 -4.02 -5.57
N ILE A 465 17.36 -2.99 -5.30
CA ILE A 465 17.11 -1.63 -5.75
C ILE A 465 18.40 -1.09 -6.37
N GLU A 466 18.36 -0.74 -7.64
CA GLU A 466 19.47 -0.15 -8.38
C GLU A 466 19.05 1.23 -8.89
N ILE A 467 19.87 2.25 -8.66
CA ILE A 467 19.65 3.57 -9.23
C ILE A 467 19.99 3.55 -10.72
N MET A 468 19.14 4.17 -11.53
CA MET A 468 19.36 4.33 -12.96
C MET A 468 20.14 5.61 -13.24
N ASN A 469 21.04 5.56 -14.22
CA ASN A 469 21.61 6.77 -14.80
C ASN A 469 20.58 7.41 -15.77
N GLU A 470 20.45 8.73 -15.70
CA GLU A 470 19.53 9.52 -16.52
C GLU A 470 19.81 9.36 -18.03
N ASP A 471 21.07 9.19 -18.43
CA ASP A 471 21.46 9.01 -19.84
C ASP A 471 21.05 7.65 -20.43
N GLU A 472 20.60 6.70 -19.59
CA GLU A 472 20.17 5.39 -20.06
C GLU A 472 18.87 5.50 -20.88
N GLU A 473 18.79 4.81 -22.01
CA GLU A 473 17.60 4.83 -22.89
C GLU A 473 16.33 4.47 -22.11
N GLU A 474 16.42 3.49 -21.20
CA GLU A 474 15.31 3.07 -20.34
C GLU A 474 14.85 4.18 -19.38
N ALA A 475 15.77 4.94 -18.78
CA ALA A 475 15.44 6.06 -17.92
C ALA A 475 14.76 7.18 -18.71
N GLN A 476 15.29 7.51 -19.89
CA GLN A 476 14.70 8.51 -20.79
C GLN A 476 13.28 8.14 -21.24
N LEU A 477 13.00 6.85 -21.46
CA LEU A 477 11.65 6.38 -21.78
C LEU A 477 10.69 6.52 -20.60
N ILE A 478 11.15 6.29 -19.37
CA ILE A 478 10.34 6.50 -18.16
C ILE A 478 10.08 7.99 -17.94
N LEU A 479 11.10 8.85 -18.10
CA LEU A 479 10.95 10.31 -18.04
C LEU A 479 9.98 10.83 -19.11
N GLN A 480 10.09 10.33 -20.34
CA GLN A 480 9.15 10.64 -21.40
C GLN A 480 7.72 10.18 -21.05
N TYR A 481 7.57 9.02 -20.42
CA TYR A 481 6.26 8.53 -19.99
C TYR A 481 5.65 9.40 -18.89
N ILE A 482 6.47 9.89 -17.94
CA ILE A 482 6.07 10.86 -16.92
C ILE A 482 5.62 12.17 -17.57
N ASP A 483 6.46 12.78 -18.44
CA ASP A 483 6.16 14.04 -19.13
C ASP A 483 4.86 13.95 -19.94
N ASN A 484 4.74 12.89 -20.76
CA ASN A 484 3.59 12.71 -21.63
C ASN A 484 2.28 12.44 -20.86
N THR A 485 2.36 11.96 -19.62
CA THR A 485 1.18 11.57 -18.84
C THR A 485 1.00 12.34 -17.53
N THR A 486 1.61 13.53 -17.48
CA THR A 486 1.32 14.58 -16.50
C THR A 486 0.45 15.64 -17.17
N ASP A 487 -0.58 16.13 -16.47
CA ASP A 487 -1.43 17.22 -16.96
C ASP A 487 -1.56 18.38 -15.96
N ASN A 488 -1.52 18.10 -14.65
CA ASN A 488 -1.56 19.09 -13.58
C ASN A 488 -0.22 19.17 -12.82
N GLY A 489 0.39 20.35 -12.84
CA GLY A 489 1.65 20.65 -12.14
C GLY A 489 2.89 20.12 -12.86
N LYS A 490 4.06 20.56 -12.39
CA LYS A 490 5.36 20.00 -12.80
C LYS A 490 5.95 19.17 -11.68
N TYR A 491 6.57 18.05 -12.05
CA TYR A 491 7.22 17.16 -11.09
C TYR A 491 8.70 17.02 -11.45
N GLY A 492 9.58 17.53 -10.59
CA GLY A 492 11.00 17.30 -10.67
C GLY A 492 11.32 15.86 -10.26
N VAL A 493 11.81 15.04 -11.20
CA VAL A 493 12.24 13.67 -10.92
C VAL A 493 13.63 13.71 -10.29
N GLN A 494 13.74 13.14 -9.08
CA GLN A 494 14.99 13.15 -8.31
C GLN A 494 15.81 11.88 -8.52
N ALA A 495 15.14 10.74 -8.67
CA ALA A 495 15.77 9.46 -8.94
C ALA A 495 14.76 8.46 -9.51
N ILE A 496 15.25 7.55 -10.36
CA ILE A 496 14.52 6.38 -10.81
C ILE A 496 15.30 5.14 -10.38
N PHE A 497 14.62 4.23 -9.72
CA PHE A 497 15.22 2.99 -9.23
C PHE A 497 14.61 1.78 -9.94
N ARG A 498 15.44 0.88 -10.48
CA ARG A 498 15.03 -0.46 -10.87
C ARG A 498 14.77 -1.31 -9.64
N LEU A 499 13.71 -2.10 -9.69
CA LEU A 499 13.30 -3.00 -8.63
C LEU A 499 13.35 -4.45 -9.11
N ALA A 500 13.80 -5.36 -8.23
CA ALA A 500 13.68 -6.79 -8.44
C ALA A 500 13.38 -7.52 -7.13
N ARG A 501 12.43 -8.46 -7.15
CA ARG A 501 11.99 -9.22 -5.97
C ARG A 501 12.06 -10.71 -6.23
N GLU A 502 12.59 -11.44 -5.24
CA GLU A 502 12.83 -12.89 -5.32
C GLU A 502 11.53 -13.63 -5.68
N GLY A 503 11.56 -14.42 -6.77
CA GLY A 503 10.45 -15.25 -7.22
C GLY A 503 9.28 -14.52 -7.90
N LYS A 504 9.32 -13.19 -8.03
CA LYS A 504 8.19 -12.43 -8.62
C LYS A 504 8.14 -12.53 -10.13
N ASP A 505 9.29 -12.67 -10.79
CA ASP A 505 9.32 -12.85 -12.24
C ASP A 505 8.77 -14.21 -12.63
N GLU A 506 9.15 -15.27 -11.91
CA GLU A 506 8.63 -16.62 -12.07
C GLU A 506 7.12 -16.65 -11.82
N LYS A 507 6.65 -15.93 -10.78
CA LYS A 507 5.22 -15.83 -10.46
C LYS A 507 4.43 -15.15 -11.58
N LEU A 508 4.94 -14.06 -12.14
CA LEU A 508 4.31 -13.37 -13.28
C LEU A 508 4.27 -14.27 -14.52
N ARG A 509 5.39 -14.95 -14.84
CA ARG A 509 5.46 -15.89 -15.97
C ARG A 509 4.52 -17.09 -15.83
N SER A 510 4.37 -17.62 -14.61
CA SER A 510 3.49 -18.77 -14.35
C SER A 510 2.01 -18.49 -14.62
N THR A 511 1.63 -17.22 -14.82
CA THR A 511 0.27 -16.86 -15.22
C THR A 511 -0.04 -17.24 -16.66
N GLU A 512 0.98 -17.36 -17.52
CA GLU A 512 0.86 -17.57 -18.98
C GLU A 512 -0.02 -16.53 -19.71
N LEU A 513 -0.34 -15.42 -19.04
CA LEU A 513 -1.14 -14.34 -19.61
C LEU A 513 -0.29 -13.50 -20.58
N GLY A 514 -0.93 -13.02 -21.64
CA GLY A 514 -0.35 -12.02 -22.55
C GLY A 514 -0.74 -10.59 -22.18
N ASN A 515 -0.53 -9.64 -23.10
CA ASN A 515 -0.94 -8.23 -22.93
C ASN A 515 -0.36 -7.59 -21.66
N HIS A 516 0.97 -7.66 -21.53
CA HIS A 516 1.66 -7.03 -20.42
C HIS A 516 1.81 -5.54 -20.67
N ARG A 517 1.55 -4.70 -19.66
CA ARG A 517 1.73 -3.24 -19.74
C ARG A 517 2.51 -2.73 -18.54
N LEU A 518 3.37 -1.74 -18.77
CA LEU A 518 3.91 -0.92 -17.69
C LEU A 518 2.88 0.13 -17.30
N LEU A 519 2.41 0.09 -16.07
CA LEU A 519 1.36 0.94 -15.54
C LEU A 519 1.74 1.51 -14.17
N TRP A 520 1.31 2.74 -13.92
CA TRP A 520 1.61 3.49 -12.70
C TRP A 520 0.74 3.03 -11.53
N HIS A 521 1.34 3.02 -10.34
CA HIS A 521 0.66 2.80 -9.06
C HIS A 521 1.21 3.77 -8.01
N GLY A 522 0.32 4.59 -7.45
CA GLY A 522 0.65 5.48 -6.33
C GLY A 522 0.18 4.94 -5.00
N SER A 523 0.94 5.22 -3.95
CA SER A 523 0.55 4.98 -2.56
C SER A 523 1.20 6.02 -1.66
N LYS A 524 0.65 6.22 -0.46
CA LYS A 524 1.25 7.09 0.55
C LYS A 524 2.69 6.68 0.84
N CYS A 525 3.55 7.66 1.10
CA CYS A 525 4.97 7.45 1.40
C CYS A 525 5.18 6.44 2.56
N SER A 526 4.31 6.47 3.58
CA SER A 526 4.32 5.54 4.71
C SER A 526 4.21 4.05 4.33
N ASN A 527 3.68 3.74 3.15
CA ASN A 527 3.42 2.37 2.69
C ASN A 527 4.55 1.83 1.79
N VAL A 528 5.48 2.67 1.33
CA VAL A 528 6.51 2.26 0.36
C VAL A 528 7.41 1.15 0.92
N ILE A 529 7.83 1.23 2.19
CA ILE A 529 8.63 0.18 2.85
C ILE A 529 7.86 -1.15 2.90
N SER A 530 6.56 -1.12 3.18
CA SER A 530 5.74 -2.32 3.24
C SER A 530 5.56 -2.94 1.84
N ILE A 531 5.33 -2.11 0.82
CA ILE A 531 5.18 -2.51 -0.59
C ILE A 531 6.48 -3.09 -1.13
N LEU A 532 7.64 -2.46 -0.89
CA LEU A 532 8.95 -3.03 -1.26
C LEU A 532 9.15 -4.39 -0.59
N LYS A 533 8.72 -4.54 0.67
CA LYS A 533 8.87 -5.78 1.44
C LYS A 533 7.99 -6.93 0.94
N ARG A 534 6.68 -6.71 0.80
CA ARG A 534 5.69 -7.78 0.52
C ARG A 534 5.20 -7.78 -0.93
N GLY A 535 5.30 -6.65 -1.60
CA GLY A 535 4.73 -6.40 -2.93
C GLY A 535 3.41 -5.67 -2.82
N LEU A 536 2.84 -5.41 -3.99
CA LEU A 536 1.46 -4.97 -4.10
C LEU A 536 0.55 -6.11 -3.64
N LEU A 537 -0.31 -5.81 -2.68
CA LEU A 537 -1.35 -6.71 -2.22
C LEU A 537 -2.65 -6.34 -2.89
N ILE A 538 -3.48 -7.33 -3.12
CA ILE A 538 -4.89 -7.06 -3.39
C ILE A 538 -5.53 -6.63 -2.09
N THR A 539 -6.38 -5.62 -2.18
CA THR A 539 -7.24 -5.19 -1.07
C THR A 539 -7.82 -6.41 -0.37
N PRO A 540 -7.57 -6.57 0.93
CA PRO A 540 -7.88 -7.81 1.61
C PRO A 540 -9.41 -8.03 1.66
N PRO A 541 -9.88 -9.27 1.87
CA PRO A 541 -11.30 -9.60 1.79
C PRO A 541 -12.16 -8.70 2.66
N GLU A 542 -11.70 -8.28 3.83
CA GLU A 542 -12.43 -7.43 4.77
C GLU A 542 -12.64 -5.97 4.37
N ALA A 543 -12.00 -5.46 3.31
CA ALA A 543 -12.32 -4.16 2.72
C ALA A 543 -13.37 -4.32 1.59
N ALA A 544 -14.39 -3.49 1.56
CA ALA A 544 -15.48 -3.51 0.61
C ALA A 544 -15.04 -2.95 -0.74
N VAL A 545 -15.95 -3.12 -1.68
CA VAL A 545 -15.85 -2.62 -3.04
C VAL A 545 -16.13 -1.11 -3.09
N THR A 546 -16.64 -0.51 -2.01
CA THR A 546 -16.97 0.92 -1.95
C THR A 546 -15.72 1.80 -1.92
N GLY A 547 -15.53 2.56 -3.00
CA GLY A 547 -14.29 3.29 -3.33
C GLY A 547 -13.36 2.53 -4.29
N TYR A 548 -13.58 1.24 -4.48
CA TYR A 548 -12.97 0.40 -5.50
C TYR A 548 -14.02 0.08 -6.56
N ARG A 549 -14.26 1.05 -7.45
CA ARG A 549 -15.35 1.06 -8.43
C ARG A 549 -15.52 -0.27 -9.22
N TYR A 550 -14.48 -1.11 -9.28
CA TYR A 550 -14.46 -2.36 -10.05
C TYR A 550 -14.15 -3.62 -9.22
N GLY A 551 -14.39 -3.59 -7.91
CA GLY A 551 -14.13 -4.74 -7.04
C GLY A 551 -12.73 -4.77 -6.43
N ARG A 552 -12.47 -5.82 -5.65
CA ARG A 552 -11.18 -6.03 -4.96
C ARG A 552 -10.11 -6.44 -5.95
N GLY A 553 -9.29 -5.49 -6.35
CA GLY A 553 -8.17 -5.74 -7.23
C GLY A 553 -7.03 -4.80 -6.95
N LEU A 554 -5.95 -5.00 -7.68
CA LEU A 554 -4.85 -4.06 -7.74
C LEU A 554 -5.15 -3.01 -8.81
N TYR A 555 -5.21 -1.75 -8.40
CA TYR A 555 -5.52 -0.62 -9.27
C TYR A 555 -4.23 0.03 -9.77
N THR A 556 -4.18 0.21 -11.09
CA THR A 556 -3.09 0.89 -11.80
C THR A 556 -3.65 1.81 -12.86
N SER A 557 -2.86 2.76 -13.35
CA SER A 557 -3.28 3.69 -14.40
C SER A 557 -2.19 3.81 -15.46
N ASP A 558 -2.58 4.13 -16.69
CA ASP A 558 -1.65 4.54 -17.72
C ASP A 558 -1.25 6.03 -17.61
N ALA A 559 -1.82 6.77 -16.65
CA ALA A 559 -1.51 8.17 -16.39
C ALA A 559 -0.67 8.35 -15.11
N PHE A 560 0.46 9.05 -15.22
CA PHE A 560 1.28 9.44 -14.07
C PHE A 560 0.51 10.39 -13.14
N ALA A 561 -0.17 11.40 -13.69
CA ALA A 561 -0.96 12.39 -12.94
C ALA A 561 -1.97 11.75 -11.97
N LYS A 562 -2.67 10.70 -12.43
CA LYS A 562 -3.58 9.94 -11.56
C LYS A 562 -2.83 9.29 -10.41
N SER A 563 -1.78 8.54 -10.70
CA SER A 563 -1.08 7.75 -9.68
C SER A 563 -0.34 8.63 -8.69
N VAL A 564 0.31 9.70 -9.12
CA VAL A 564 1.03 10.60 -8.20
C VAL A 564 0.10 11.27 -7.20
N SER A 565 -1.16 11.55 -7.54
CA SER A 565 -2.17 12.08 -6.60
C SER A 565 -2.40 11.20 -5.35
N TYR A 566 -2.18 9.88 -5.46
CA TYR A 566 -2.27 8.95 -4.33
C TYR A 566 -1.00 8.90 -3.46
N SER A 567 0.07 9.56 -3.92
CA SER A 567 1.34 9.68 -3.19
C SER A 567 1.51 11.02 -2.48
N VAL A 568 0.76 12.06 -2.89
CA VAL A 568 0.81 13.40 -2.31
C VAL A 568 0.05 13.42 -0.97
N ASP A 569 0.71 13.82 0.11
CA ASP A 569 0.06 14.15 1.37
C ASP A 569 -0.36 15.63 1.37
N SER A 570 -1.64 15.89 1.66
CA SER A 570 -2.34 17.18 1.47
C SER A 570 -1.73 18.42 2.17
N PHE A 571 -0.71 18.25 3.01
CA PHE A 571 -0.05 19.36 3.72
C PHE A 571 1.49 19.23 3.77
N GLY A 572 2.08 18.40 2.90
CA GLY A 572 3.52 18.18 2.83
C GLY A 572 4.20 18.96 1.71
N ARG A 573 4.05 20.30 1.65
CA ARG A 573 4.83 21.11 0.69
C ARG A 573 6.33 20.80 0.90
N GLY A 574 7.01 20.34 -0.15
CA GLY A 574 8.45 20.06 -0.14
C GLY A 574 8.90 18.62 0.14
N ASN A 575 7.99 17.68 0.46
CA ASN A 575 8.37 16.27 0.59
C ASN A 575 8.42 15.56 -0.78
N SER A 576 9.25 14.52 -0.86
CA SER A 576 9.34 13.68 -2.05
C SER A 576 8.22 12.65 -2.09
N ASN A 577 7.65 12.49 -3.27
CA ASN A 577 6.64 11.52 -3.63
C ASN A 577 7.31 10.28 -4.24
N PHE A 578 6.73 9.12 -3.95
CA PHE A 578 7.22 7.82 -4.42
C PHE A 578 6.12 7.13 -5.22
N VAL A 579 6.36 6.92 -6.51
CA VAL A 579 5.39 6.31 -7.43
C VAL A 579 5.99 5.06 -8.05
N PHE A 580 5.25 3.96 -8.03
CA PHE A 580 5.69 2.70 -8.64
C PHE A 580 5.29 2.64 -10.11
N LEU A 581 6.17 2.08 -10.94
CA LEU A 581 5.86 1.63 -12.29
C LEU A 581 5.94 0.11 -12.33
N CYS A 582 4.83 -0.53 -12.68
CA CYS A 582 4.61 -1.95 -12.51
C CYS A 582 4.33 -2.63 -13.85
N GLU A 583 4.87 -3.82 -14.05
CA GLU A 583 4.44 -4.69 -15.15
C GLU A 583 3.21 -5.46 -14.72
N ILE A 584 2.13 -5.26 -15.47
CA ILE A 584 0.81 -5.84 -15.23
C ILE A 584 0.44 -6.75 -16.40
N ALA A 585 0.27 -8.03 -16.11
CA ALA A 585 -0.22 -9.05 -17.04
C ALA A 585 -1.75 -8.97 -17.13
N LEU A 586 -2.23 -8.18 -18.09
CA LEU A 586 -3.67 -7.91 -18.23
C LEU A 586 -4.43 -9.08 -18.84
N GLY A 587 -3.79 -9.93 -19.64
CA GLY A 587 -4.47 -11.00 -20.36
C GLY A 587 -5.63 -10.48 -21.21
N LYS A 588 -6.77 -11.18 -21.15
CA LYS A 588 -8.00 -10.77 -21.80
C LYS A 588 -8.72 -9.71 -20.95
N VAL A 589 -8.80 -8.49 -21.50
CA VAL A 589 -9.31 -7.31 -20.82
C VAL A 589 -10.82 -7.12 -21.06
N ALA A 590 -11.60 -6.99 -20.00
CA ALA A 590 -12.96 -6.48 -20.07
C ALA A 590 -12.92 -4.94 -20.09
N VAL A 591 -13.53 -4.31 -21.10
CA VAL A 591 -13.52 -2.85 -21.21
C VAL A 591 -14.82 -2.28 -20.64
N ASP A 592 -14.71 -1.44 -19.62
CA ASP A 592 -15.82 -0.71 -19.02
C ASP A 592 -15.81 0.77 -19.43
N TYR A 593 -17.00 1.26 -19.79
CA TYR A 593 -17.25 2.65 -20.19
C TYR A 593 -18.23 3.37 -19.25
N ASP A 594 -19.10 2.63 -18.54
CA ASP A 594 -20.30 3.17 -17.86
C ASP A 594 -20.34 2.90 -16.34
N SER A 595 -19.24 2.37 -15.76
CA SER A 595 -18.99 2.30 -14.31
C SER A 595 -19.79 1.31 -13.45
N ASP A 596 -20.35 0.24 -14.03
CA ASP A 596 -21.13 -0.78 -13.28
C ASP A 596 -20.61 -2.24 -13.47
N LEU A 597 -19.38 -2.44 -13.96
CA LEU A 597 -18.88 -3.78 -14.30
C LEU A 597 -18.09 -4.44 -13.16
N VAL A 598 -18.68 -5.51 -12.60
CA VAL A 598 -17.93 -6.66 -12.06
C VAL A 598 -17.37 -7.43 -13.27
N VAL A 599 -16.11 -7.85 -13.23
CA VAL A 599 -15.50 -8.62 -14.33
C VAL A 599 -16.38 -9.81 -14.69
N LYS A 600 -16.78 -9.87 -15.96
CA LYS A 600 -17.59 -10.97 -16.52
C LYS A 600 -16.73 -12.23 -16.60
N ASP A 601 -17.37 -13.40 -16.50
CA ASP A 601 -16.69 -14.68 -16.70
C ASP A 601 -15.90 -14.72 -18.02
N GLY A 602 -14.68 -15.23 -17.94
CA GLY A 602 -13.79 -15.37 -19.10
C GLY A 602 -12.94 -14.14 -19.44
N TYR A 603 -12.72 -13.22 -18.50
CA TYR A 603 -11.75 -12.13 -18.58
C TYR A 603 -10.74 -12.20 -17.42
N ASP A 604 -9.52 -11.72 -17.65
CA ASP A 604 -8.41 -11.77 -16.69
C ASP A 604 -8.19 -10.43 -15.96
N SER A 605 -8.71 -9.33 -16.52
CA SER A 605 -8.58 -7.98 -15.98
C SER A 605 -9.71 -7.06 -16.47
N LEU A 606 -9.81 -5.89 -15.87
CA LEU A 606 -10.68 -4.81 -16.30
C LEU A 606 -9.86 -3.60 -16.76
N GLN A 607 -10.25 -2.99 -17.87
CA GLN A 607 -9.84 -1.65 -18.27
C GLN A 607 -11.05 -0.73 -18.20
N ALA A 608 -11.04 0.18 -17.24
CA ALA A 608 -12.08 1.17 -17.10
C ALA A 608 -11.61 2.44 -17.83
N LYS A 609 -12.12 2.66 -19.04
CA LYS A 609 -11.66 3.76 -19.90
C LYS A 609 -12.11 5.13 -19.41
N SER A 610 -11.22 6.11 -19.56
CA SER A 610 -11.55 7.50 -19.30
C SER A 610 -12.54 8.08 -20.31
N GLY A 611 -13.25 9.12 -19.87
CA GLY A 611 -14.03 10.00 -20.73
C GLY A 611 -13.36 11.34 -21.03
N ASN A 612 -12.48 11.81 -20.13
CA ASN A 612 -11.93 13.15 -20.18
C ASN A 612 -10.48 13.17 -20.66
N LYS A 613 -9.58 12.37 -20.09
CA LYS A 613 -8.18 12.26 -20.55
C LYS A 613 -7.87 10.86 -21.08
N ILE A 614 -7.48 10.76 -22.36
CA ILE A 614 -7.18 9.48 -23.01
C ILE A 614 -5.77 9.47 -23.61
N LEU A 615 -5.20 8.27 -23.70
CA LEU A 615 -3.98 8.00 -24.47
C LEU A 615 -4.36 7.37 -25.81
N LEU A 616 -3.90 7.98 -26.90
CA LEU A 616 -4.06 7.39 -28.23
C LEU A 616 -3.10 6.20 -28.39
N PRO A 617 -3.56 4.99 -28.74
CA PRO A 617 -2.71 3.78 -28.82
C PRO A 617 -1.56 3.81 -29.86
N SER A 618 -1.41 4.90 -30.61
CA SER A 618 -0.55 4.97 -31.79
C SER A 618 0.95 5.09 -31.48
N ARG A 619 1.34 5.20 -30.21
CA ARG A 619 2.74 5.44 -29.79
C ARG A 619 3.29 4.44 -28.76
N ASP A 620 2.61 3.31 -28.58
CA ASP A 620 3.07 2.24 -27.71
C ASP A 620 4.48 1.75 -28.12
N LEU A 621 5.36 1.56 -27.13
CA LEU A 621 6.67 0.92 -27.29
C LEU A 621 6.63 -0.48 -26.70
N PHE A 622 6.96 -1.48 -27.51
CA PHE A 622 6.98 -2.89 -27.12
C PHE A 622 8.38 -3.25 -26.67
N LEU A 623 8.50 -3.69 -25.42
CA LEU A 623 9.76 -4.09 -24.82
C LEU A 623 10.10 -5.51 -25.23
N THR A 624 11.40 -5.81 -25.21
CA THR A 624 11.87 -7.19 -25.35
C THR A 624 11.21 -8.09 -24.33
N SER A 625 10.93 -7.62 -23.10
CA SER A 625 10.21 -8.35 -22.04
C SER A 625 8.85 -8.92 -22.47
N GLY A 626 8.22 -8.36 -23.51
CA GLY A 626 6.83 -8.63 -23.89
C GLY A 626 5.83 -7.63 -23.31
N ALA A 627 6.28 -6.70 -22.45
CA ALA A 627 5.46 -5.61 -21.93
C ALA A 627 5.45 -4.40 -22.87
N THR A 628 4.44 -3.55 -22.73
CA THR A 628 4.27 -2.31 -23.50
C THR A 628 4.37 -1.08 -22.60
N ILE A 629 5.09 -0.04 -23.05
CA ILE A 629 5.09 1.30 -22.47
C ILE A 629 4.19 2.21 -23.32
N PRO A 630 3.12 2.80 -22.76
CA PRO A 630 2.23 3.68 -23.52
C PRO A 630 2.81 5.11 -23.55
N LEU A 631 3.62 5.42 -24.58
CA LEU A 631 4.31 6.71 -24.72
C LEU A 631 3.47 7.78 -25.45
N ALA A 632 2.17 7.60 -25.58
CA ALA A 632 1.30 8.63 -26.10
C ALA A 632 1.17 9.79 -25.11
N ARG A 633 0.84 10.99 -25.60
CA ARG A 633 0.49 12.12 -24.74
C ARG A 633 -0.95 11.99 -24.28
N LEU A 634 -1.22 12.41 -23.04
CA LEU A 634 -2.59 12.61 -22.57
C LEU A 634 -3.25 13.68 -23.43
N GLU A 635 -4.42 13.36 -23.96
CA GLU A 635 -5.24 14.28 -24.73
C GLU A 635 -6.63 14.41 -24.08
N ASP A 636 -7.18 15.62 -24.15
CA ASP A 636 -8.57 15.88 -23.79
C ASP A 636 -9.53 15.21 -24.77
N ALA A 637 -10.46 14.45 -24.23
CA ALA A 637 -11.57 13.84 -24.94
C ALA A 637 -12.86 14.57 -24.58
N SER A 638 -13.66 14.89 -25.59
CA SER A 638 -14.94 15.59 -25.44
C SER A 638 -16.12 14.62 -25.37
N ASP A 639 -16.03 13.58 -24.52
CA ASP A 639 -17.18 12.72 -24.23
C ASP A 639 -17.79 13.09 -22.87
N TYR A 640 -18.55 14.19 -22.87
CA TYR A 640 -19.23 14.77 -21.69
C TYR A 640 -20.19 13.83 -20.96
N ARG A 641 -20.43 12.62 -21.46
CA ARG A 641 -21.28 11.60 -20.80
C ARG A 641 -20.54 10.78 -19.76
N ARG A 642 -19.23 10.96 -19.59
CA ARG A 642 -18.37 10.10 -18.78
C ARG A 642 -17.70 10.88 -17.65
N TYR A 643 -17.93 10.45 -16.41
CA TYR A 643 -17.48 11.13 -15.19
C TYR A 643 -16.03 10.79 -14.75
N ARG A 644 -15.16 10.31 -15.64
CA ARG A 644 -13.84 9.78 -15.26
C ARG A 644 -12.70 10.51 -15.96
N ASP A 645 -11.75 10.97 -15.16
CA ASP A 645 -10.61 11.75 -15.63
C ASP A 645 -9.54 10.91 -16.31
N TYR A 646 -9.20 9.73 -15.79
CA TYR A 646 -8.16 8.86 -16.35
C TYR A 646 -8.55 7.39 -16.41
N THR A 647 -7.88 6.65 -17.29
CA THR A 647 -8.08 5.21 -17.48
C THR A 647 -7.48 4.43 -16.32
N GLU A 648 -8.19 3.40 -15.87
CA GLU A 648 -7.77 2.49 -14.81
C GLU A 648 -7.70 1.06 -15.33
N TYR A 649 -6.71 0.32 -14.83
CA TYR A 649 -6.57 -1.11 -15.07
C TYR A 649 -6.58 -1.82 -13.73
N VAL A 650 -7.42 -2.85 -13.65
CA VAL A 650 -7.61 -3.63 -12.43
C VAL A 650 -7.33 -5.11 -12.71
N VAL A 651 -6.45 -5.69 -11.90
CA VAL A 651 -6.17 -7.13 -11.88
C VAL A 651 -6.57 -7.72 -10.54
N TYR A 652 -7.00 -8.98 -10.55
CA TYR A 652 -7.63 -9.64 -9.39
C TYR A 652 -6.78 -10.77 -8.80
N LYS A 653 -5.54 -10.92 -9.30
CA LYS A 653 -4.54 -11.84 -8.73
C LYS A 653 -3.20 -11.13 -8.58
N GLU A 654 -2.57 -11.28 -7.40
CA GLU A 654 -1.23 -10.72 -7.14
C GLU A 654 -0.16 -11.25 -8.10
N SER A 655 -0.38 -12.44 -8.68
CA SER A 655 0.53 -13.02 -9.67
C SER A 655 0.56 -12.23 -10.97
N GLN A 656 -0.45 -11.40 -11.26
CA GLN A 656 -0.52 -10.59 -12.48
C GLN A 656 0.31 -9.30 -12.39
N ALA A 657 0.94 -9.00 -11.25
CA ALA A 657 1.63 -7.73 -11.04
C ALA A 657 3.05 -7.91 -10.52
N ARG A 658 3.96 -7.11 -11.08
CA ARG A 658 5.37 -7.06 -10.70
C ARG A 658 5.85 -5.61 -10.59
N LEU A 659 6.48 -5.28 -9.47
CA LEU A 659 7.19 -4.01 -9.29
C LEU A 659 8.41 -3.99 -10.22
N CYS A 660 8.53 -2.97 -11.08
CA CYS A 660 9.66 -2.83 -12.00
C CYS A 660 10.51 -1.60 -11.67
N TYR A 661 9.86 -0.46 -11.37
CA TYR A 661 10.56 0.77 -11.02
C TYR A 661 9.90 1.50 -9.86
N LEU A 662 10.71 2.29 -9.15
CA LEU A 662 10.27 3.28 -8.17
C LEU A 662 10.79 4.65 -8.62
N VAL A 663 9.89 5.60 -8.81
CA VAL A 663 10.21 6.98 -9.15
C VAL A 663 10.10 7.82 -7.89
N GLN A 664 11.19 8.49 -7.54
CA GLN A 664 11.22 9.52 -6.51
C GLN A 664 11.12 10.89 -7.21
N CYS A 665 10.09 11.67 -6.88
CA CYS A 665 9.81 12.94 -7.52
C CYS A 665 9.29 13.97 -6.52
N ARG A 666 9.29 15.24 -6.89
CA ARG A 666 8.75 16.33 -6.06
C ARG A 666 7.93 17.26 -6.92
N GLN A 667 6.78 17.69 -6.43
CA GLN A 667 6.00 18.72 -7.12
C GLN A 667 6.77 20.04 -7.04
N GLU A 668 7.01 20.66 -8.19
CA GLU A 668 7.60 21.99 -8.28
C GLU A 668 6.57 23.02 -7.81
N ALA A 669 7.02 24.04 -7.06
CA ALA A 669 6.15 25.14 -6.69
C ALA A 669 5.73 25.88 -7.97
N ASN A 670 4.41 26.08 -8.15
CA ASN A 670 3.94 27.00 -9.17
C ASN A 670 4.33 28.41 -8.73
N SER A 671 5.04 29.14 -9.59
CA SER A 671 5.45 30.53 -9.35
C SER A 671 4.30 31.52 -9.18
N ASP A 672 3.05 31.07 -9.35
CA ASP A 672 1.87 31.92 -9.49
C ASP A 672 0.95 31.88 -8.26
N ASP A 673 1.25 31.04 -7.25
CA ASP A 673 0.43 30.88 -6.03
C ASP A 673 1.00 31.60 -4.78
N ASP A 674 2.10 32.37 -4.92
CA ASP A 674 2.75 33.11 -3.81
C ASP A 674 2.33 34.60 -3.73
N VAL A 675 1.17 34.97 -4.29
CA VAL A 675 0.56 36.30 -4.10
C VAL A 675 -0.78 36.14 -3.37
N ASP A 676 -0.72 35.78 -2.09
CA ASP A 676 -1.69 36.16 -1.06
C ASP A 676 -1.36 35.43 0.24
N ASP A 677 -0.26 35.85 0.88
CA ASP A 677 -0.07 35.68 2.32
C ASP A 677 0.73 36.89 2.84
N ASN A 678 0.16 38.09 2.67
CA ASN A 678 0.56 39.24 3.48
C ASN A 678 0.02 38.99 4.89
N SER A 679 0.79 38.26 5.70
CA SER A 679 0.66 38.34 7.15
C SER A 679 1.10 39.74 7.56
N GLU A 680 0.15 40.44 8.17
CA GLU A 680 0.24 41.77 8.75
C GLU A 680 1.58 41.98 9.51
N ASP A 681 2.28 43.06 9.13
CA ASP A 681 3.41 43.63 9.86
C ASP A 681 2.89 44.14 11.23
N ASP A 682 3.02 43.31 12.27
CA ASP A 682 3.10 43.75 13.66
C ASP A 682 4.57 43.70 14.08
N ASP A 683 5.23 44.86 14.10
CA ASP A 683 6.16 45.30 15.16
C ASP A 683 7.05 46.44 14.62
N GLU A 684 6.85 47.64 15.15
CA GLU A 684 7.88 48.52 15.74
C GLU A 684 7.33 49.96 15.86
N MET A 685 6.63 50.22 16.96
CA MET A 685 6.56 51.56 17.53
C MET A 685 7.88 51.81 18.27
N GLU A 686 8.81 52.49 17.60
CA GLU A 686 9.88 53.23 18.28
C GLU A 686 9.65 54.72 18.13
N ASP A 687 9.60 55.37 19.29
CA ASP A 687 9.64 56.81 19.50
C ASP A 687 10.79 57.47 18.73
N CYS A 688 10.48 58.54 17.99
CA CYS A 688 11.39 59.67 17.81
C CYS A 688 10.58 60.94 17.54
N ASP A 689 10.44 61.75 18.58
CA ASP A 689 10.30 63.19 18.49
C ASP A 689 11.40 63.76 17.58
N ASP A 690 11.06 64.67 16.65
CA ASP A 690 11.60 66.05 16.62
C ASP A 690 11.26 66.81 15.31
N TYR A 691 10.71 68.01 15.53
CA TYR A 691 10.56 69.21 14.67
C TYR A 691 9.57 69.27 13.49
#